data_AF-A0A068S2E4-F1
#
_entry.id   AF-A0A068S2E4-F1
#
_cell.length_a   1.000
_cell.length_b   1.000
_cell.length_c   1.000
_cell.angle_alpha   90.00
_cell.angle_beta   90.00
_cell.angle_gamma   90.00
#
_symmetry.space_group_name_H-M   'P 1'
#
loop_
_entity.id
_entity.type
_entity.pdbx_description
1 polymer ?
#
loop_
_entity_poly.entity_id
_entity_poly.type
_entity_poly.pdbx_seq_one_letter_code
_entity_poly.pdbx_strand_id
1 'polypeptide(L)'
;MDNLCLTTALNSFTLPVNAEQHQPLWETMQQNAFFCLQRTKFGRFSFIHNVVGTVQSVKQLPYRLLYQCADGAWWQIAATDNEKNASMVWTWIQENLYPSLRMLDDAEKDEFLHIKISSLVARRDGESDNIKDHEHVTSTYFRHIFDLAETERLVNCYSCGYSVNWFTSQGWLYISENYLGFHSSFLGYETKVLIEHKDVEIITKEKSGVFSNAIKVVSKDDGETQHLFSNLLDRDAVYDELIQLTGVAMQRVLKSAALEYHLCPSSSDSCSTANMSDSSNSSTTRRNSSTQAGATFSSQPLKKDLEAQRRDEHFRYKFRLPCTENLLLYVGATQFNNPHHPIHGRLSLSSAFLVFHAMDNDSTTTQQQYECVIPLCAIRQIDRLLDISFMLSIKITDCHQNTTKFWFEHINRDEYEEIWYHLTTNTRQQQKRFLATSDHLIARLPSERLLQNDINDAPDGGLGLLFGFPGDEIKSRDKVKMQLWKDYLGAHGRNLMIAKTRRFSQLVHAGLPNRLRGEIWEICTGSIYERVMNPNVYRSILYENKHKKSSSLEEIEKDLTRSLPEYPAYQTPEGIARLRRVLTAYSWKNPELGYCQAMNLVVSVFLIYMSEEQAFFMLTKLCEDMLPGYYGPSMYGALLDEHIFEEMLRDAIPDLHQHVSKTGIQLSISCMPWFLTLFVSSSMPLLFAFRVMDCFFMNGPRVLFQIGYSQDKQGTAFAS
;
A
#
# COMPACT_ATOMS: atom_id res chain seq x y z
N MET A 1 8.26 -40.58 18.21
CA MET A 1 9.39 -40.04 17.44
C MET A 1 9.40 -38.55 17.66
N ASP A 2 10.54 -37.97 18.01
CA ASP A 2 10.62 -36.57 18.45
C ASP A 2 10.46 -35.61 17.26
N ASN A 3 9.63 -34.56 17.43
CA ASN A 3 9.40 -33.50 16.42
C ASN A 3 10.71 -32.93 15.85
N LEU A 4 11.78 -32.90 16.65
CA LEU A 4 13.11 -32.42 16.27
C LEU A 4 13.75 -33.25 15.13
N CYS A 5 13.51 -34.57 15.10
CA CYS A 5 14.05 -35.43 14.05
C CYS A 5 13.38 -35.18 12.69
N LEU A 6 12.09 -34.82 12.69
CA LEU A 6 11.30 -34.54 11.48
C LEU A 6 11.72 -33.23 10.81
N THR A 7 11.92 -32.17 11.58
CA THR A 7 12.45 -30.89 11.08
C THR A 7 13.83 -31.07 10.45
N THR A 8 14.68 -31.88 11.08
CA THR A 8 16.04 -32.17 10.59
C THR A 8 16.03 -32.93 9.25
N ALA A 9 15.08 -33.84 9.05
CA ALA A 9 14.93 -34.56 7.78
C ALA A 9 14.39 -33.66 6.66
N LEU A 10 13.45 -32.75 6.93
CA LEU A 10 12.94 -31.81 5.93
C LEU A 10 14.00 -30.78 5.49
N ASN A 11 14.92 -30.42 6.38
CA ASN A 11 16.07 -29.56 6.06
C ASN A 11 17.12 -30.23 5.15
N SER A 12 16.91 -31.48 4.75
CA SER A 12 17.82 -32.22 3.88
C SER A 12 17.51 -32.06 2.39
N PHE A 13 16.32 -31.55 2.05
CA PHE A 13 15.92 -31.30 0.67
C PHE A 13 16.70 -30.12 0.07
N THR A 14 17.00 -30.22 -1.22
CA THR A 14 17.69 -29.21 -2.01
C THR A 14 16.90 -28.93 -3.28
N LEU A 15 17.10 -27.76 -3.90
CA LEU A 15 16.54 -27.51 -5.23
C LEU A 15 16.95 -28.64 -6.19
N PRO A 16 16.08 -29.08 -7.11
CA PRO A 16 16.42 -30.09 -8.09
C PRO A 16 17.61 -29.65 -8.94
N VAL A 17 18.70 -30.43 -8.92
CA VAL A 17 19.90 -30.16 -9.75
C VAL A 17 20.23 -31.39 -10.57
N ASN A 18 20.58 -31.20 -11.85
CA ASN A 18 21.01 -32.29 -12.72
C ASN A 18 22.18 -33.08 -12.11
N ALA A 19 22.04 -34.39 -12.10
CA ALA A 19 23.00 -35.33 -11.55
C ALA A 19 23.11 -36.58 -12.42
N GLU A 20 24.22 -37.29 -12.33
CA GLU A 20 24.40 -38.58 -12.99
C GLU A 20 24.17 -39.71 -11.98
N GLN A 21 23.35 -40.70 -12.34
CA GLN A 21 23.07 -41.86 -11.51
C GLN A 21 24.31 -42.73 -11.26
N HIS A 22 25.14 -42.93 -12.29
CA HIS A 22 26.27 -43.85 -12.26
C HIS A 22 27.61 -43.12 -12.29
N GLN A 23 28.04 -42.67 -11.12
CA GLN A 23 29.39 -42.18 -10.90
C GLN A 23 30.20 -43.21 -10.11
N PRO A 24 31.48 -43.46 -10.45
CA PRO A 24 32.29 -44.51 -9.83
C PRO A 24 32.43 -44.39 -8.31
N LEU A 25 32.21 -43.17 -7.79
CA LEU A 25 32.32 -42.76 -6.39
C LEU A 25 31.09 -43.09 -5.52
N TRP A 26 29.97 -43.54 -6.11
CA TRP A 26 28.68 -43.71 -5.40
C TRP A 26 28.20 -45.17 -5.38
N GLU A 27 27.53 -45.55 -4.29
CA GLU A 27 26.89 -46.85 -4.07
C GLU A 27 25.39 -46.64 -3.77
N THR A 28 24.52 -47.39 -4.46
CA THR A 28 23.07 -47.32 -4.24
C THR A 28 22.66 -48.07 -2.98
N MET A 29 21.92 -47.40 -2.10
CA MET A 29 21.38 -47.98 -0.87
C MET A 29 19.95 -48.49 -1.06
N GLN A 30 19.07 -47.66 -1.63
CA GLN A 30 17.65 -47.96 -1.83
C GLN A 30 17.17 -47.35 -3.14
N GLN A 31 16.25 -48.03 -3.83
CA GLN A 31 15.72 -47.57 -5.11
C GLN A 31 14.27 -48.02 -5.28
N ASN A 32 13.44 -47.18 -5.89
CA ASN A 32 12.11 -47.52 -6.36
C ASN A 32 11.93 -47.04 -7.81
N ALA A 33 10.69 -47.04 -8.33
CA ALA A 33 10.38 -46.68 -9.71
C ALA A 33 10.78 -45.25 -10.12
N PHE A 34 10.91 -44.32 -9.16
CA PHE A 34 11.15 -42.90 -9.44
C PHE A 34 12.35 -42.31 -8.69
N PHE A 35 12.82 -42.96 -7.62
CA PHE A 35 13.81 -42.42 -6.70
C PHE A 35 14.95 -43.40 -6.42
N CYS A 36 16.14 -42.86 -6.19
CA CYS A 36 17.35 -43.62 -5.86
C CYS A 36 18.14 -42.91 -4.75
N LEU A 37 18.33 -43.57 -3.61
CA LEU A 37 19.17 -43.10 -2.51
C LEU A 37 20.58 -43.69 -2.62
N GLN A 38 21.60 -42.84 -2.58
CA GLN A 38 23.00 -43.23 -2.75
C GLN A 38 23.90 -42.71 -1.62
N ARG A 39 24.99 -43.43 -1.36
CA ARG A 39 26.07 -43.04 -0.45
C ARG A 39 27.43 -43.03 -1.15
N THR A 40 28.37 -42.21 -0.69
CA THR A 40 29.75 -42.21 -1.19
C THR A 40 30.53 -43.44 -0.75
N LYS A 41 31.33 -44.05 -1.63
CA LYS A 41 32.15 -45.24 -1.33
C LYS A 41 33.33 -44.98 -0.40
N PHE A 42 33.78 -43.73 -0.26
CA PHE A 42 34.91 -43.35 0.60
C PHE A 42 34.42 -42.81 1.95
N GLY A 43 34.46 -43.67 2.97
CA GLY A 43 34.08 -43.32 4.34
C GLY A 43 35.22 -42.63 5.11
N ARG A 44 34.89 -41.52 5.78
CA ARG A 44 35.61 -40.87 6.91
C ARG A 44 37.15 -40.78 6.77
N PHE A 45 37.65 -39.66 6.21
CA PHE A 45 38.86 -38.88 6.57
C PHE A 45 39.59 -38.26 5.34
N SER A 46 39.87 -36.96 5.46
CA SER A 46 40.90 -36.12 4.81
C SER A 46 40.98 -35.88 3.29
N PHE A 47 40.82 -34.60 2.95
CA PHE A 47 41.65 -33.71 2.09
C PHE A 47 42.70 -34.32 1.12
N ILE A 48 42.76 -33.70 -0.09
CA ILE A 48 43.75 -33.79 -1.20
C ILE A 48 43.38 -34.84 -2.28
N HIS A 49 43.29 -34.62 -3.60
CA HIS A 49 43.65 -33.53 -4.52
C HIS A 49 42.84 -33.58 -5.83
N ASN A 50 42.91 -32.47 -6.57
CA ASN A 50 42.54 -32.24 -7.97
C ASN A 50 43.00 -33.29 -9.00
N VAL A 51 42.22 -33.33 -10.09
CA VAL A 51 42.54 -33.46 -11.54
C VAL A 51 41.45 -34.37 -12.15
N VAL A 52 40.37 -33.85 -12.74
CA VAL A 52 40.25 -33.38 -14.14
C VAL A 52 38.98 -32.53 -14.29
N GLY A 53 39.06 -31.38 -14.99
CA GLY A 53 37.91 -30.75 -15.66
C GLY A 53 37.15 -29.67 -14.86
N THR A 54 37.31 -28.44 -15.31
CA THR A 54 36.70 -27.17 -14.88
C THR A 54 35.20 -27.20 -14.52
N VAL A 55 34.79 -27.52 -13.28
CA VAL A 55 33.46 -27.14 -12.72
C VAL A 55 33.48 -27.05 -11.19
N GLN A 56 33.04 -25.89 -10.67
CA GLN A 56 32.50 -25.57 -9.33
C GLN A 56 32.99 -26.36 -8.10
N SER A 57 33.73 -25.67 -7.22
CA SER A 57 34.00 -26.07 -5.84
C SER A 57 32.73 -26.04 -4.97
N VAL A 58 31.93 -27.12 -4.98
CA VAL A 58 30.82 -27.33 -4.04
C VAL A 58 31.14 -28.54 -3.16
N LYS A 59 31.06 -28.35 -1.84
CA LYS A 59 31.29 -29.36 -0.82
C LYS A 59 30.23 -30.47 -0.94
N GLN A 60 30.57 -31.63 -1.51
CA GLN A 60 29.63 -32.75 -1.67
C GLN A 60 29.40 -33.49 -0.34
N LEU A 61 28.13 -33.66 0.05
CA LEU A 61 27.71 -34.39 1.24
C LEU A 61 27.66 -35.91 0.97
N PRO A 62 27.91 -36.77 1.98
CA PRO A 62 28.12 -38.22 1.80
C PRO A 62 26.89 -39.04 1.38
N TYR A 63 25.67 -38.51 1.55
CA TYR A 63 24.43 -39.15 1.10
C TYR A 63 23.65 -38.22 0.18
N ARG A 64 23.06 -38.76 -0.89
CA ARG A 64 22.21 -38.00 -1.82
C ARG A 64 21.00 -38.81 -2.26
N LEU A 65 19.90 -38.11 -2.53
CA LEU A 65 18.69 -38.68 -3.10
C LEU A 65 18.46 -38.13 -4.51
N LEU A 66 18.24 -39.05 -5.44
CA LEU A 66 17.99 -38.75 -6.85
C LEU A 66 16.55 -39.10 -7.23
N TYR A 67 16.00 -38.34 -8.17
CA TYR A 67 14.75 -38.59 -8.88
C TYR A 67 15.03 -38.83 -10.37
N GLN A 68 14.32 -39.78 -10.98
CA GLN A 68 14.41 -40.08 -12.40
C GLN A 68 13.31 -39.35 -13.16
N CYS A 69 13.71 -38.47 -14.07
CA CYS A 69 12.82 -37.73 -14.95
C CYS A 69 12.26 -38.62 -16.06
N ALA A 70 11.15 -38.21 -16.65
CA ALA A 70 10.50 -38.92 -17.75
C ALA A 70 11.40 -39.01 -19.00
N ASP A 71 12.27 -38.03 -19.20
CA ASP A 71 13.29 -38.00 -20.27
C ASP A 71 14.53 -38.88 -19.98
N GLY A 72 14.58 -39.52 -18.81
CA GLY A 72 15.68 -40.36 -18.34
C GLY A 72 16.82 -39.61 -17.65
N ALA A 73 16.74 -38.27 -17.52
CA ALA A 73 17.67 -37.50 -16.73
C ALA A 73 17.48 -37.76 -15.22
N TRP A 74 18.52 -37.50 -14.43
CA TRP A 74 18.45 -37.66 -12.97
C TRP A 74 18.62 -36.31 -12.28
N TRP A 75 17.76 -36.02 -11.32
CA TRP A 75 17.84 -34.82 -10.48
C TRP A 75 18.19 -35.19 -9.05
N GLN A 76 19.19 -34.54 -8.48
CA GLN A 76 19.42 -34.56 -7.04
C GLN A 76 18.43 -33.62 -6.36
N ILE A 77 17.63 -34.18 -5.44
CA ILE A 77 16.57 -33.45 -4.73
C ILE A 77 16.78 -33.36 -3.21
N ALA A 78 17.76 -34.10 -2.67
CA ALA A 78 18.17 -33.98 -1.28
C ALA A 78 19.63 -34.45 -1.09
N ALA A 79 20.32 -33.90 -0.09
CA ALA A 79 21.67 -34.32 0.30
C ALA A 79 21.89 -34.21 1.82
N THR A 80 22.52 -35.22 2.43
CA THR A 80 22.71 -35.29 3.90
C THR A 80 24.11 -35.77 4.30
N ASP A 81 24.51 -35.42 5.52
CA ASP A 81 25.73 -35.87 6.18
C ASP A 81 25.56 -37.17 7.01
N ASN A 82 24.32 -37.56 7.31
CA ASN A 82 23.98 -38.67 8.20
C ASN A 82 23.00 -39.66 7.56
N GLU A 83 23.29 -40.95 7.72
CA GLU A 83 22.47 -42.09 7.27
C GLU A 83 21.07 -42.10 7.91
N LYS A 84 20.95 -41.66 9.17
CA LYS A 84 19.66 -41.55 9.86
C LYS A 84 18.74 -40.54 9.14
N ASN A 85 19.28 -39.39 8.74
CA ASN A 85 18.53 -38.36 8.03
C ASN A 85 18.18 -38.82 6.60
N ALA A 86 19.12 -39.47 5.92
CA ALA A 86 18.89 -40.06 4.60
C ALA A 86 17.72 -41.06 4.61
N SER A 87 17.65 -41.91 5.64
CA SER A 87 16.55 -42.87 5.82
C SER A 87 15.20 -42.19 6.08
N MET A 88 15.19 -41.08 6.83
CA MET A 88 13.97 -40.32 7.10
C MET A 88 13.43 -39.59 5.86
N VAL A 89 14.33 -38.97 5.08
CA VAL A 89 13.99 -38.34 3.80
C VAL A 89 13.36 -39.37 2.85
N TRP A 90 13.92 -40.58 2.79
CA TRP A 90 13.37 -41.66 1.99
C TRP A 90 11.94 -42.03 2.39
N THR A 91 11.70 -42.30 3.68
CA THR A 91 10.36 -42.65 4.19
C THR A 91 9.34 -41.55 3.89
N TRP A 92 9.71 -40.29 4.09
CA TRP A 92 8.81 -39.17 3.85
C TRP A 92 8.34 -39.10 2.39
N ILE A 93 9.24 -39.34 1.42
CA ILE A 93 8.89 -39.34 -0.01
C ILE A 93 8.00 -40.52 -0.37
N GLN A 94 8.24 -41.71 0.21
CA GLN A 94 7.36 -42.87 -0.01
C GLN A 94 5.93 -42.61 0.44
N GLU A 95 5.75 -41.83 1.51
CA GLU A 95 4.42 -41.58 2.09
C GLU A 95 3.71 -40.37 1.45
N ASN A 96 4.45 -39.33 1.07
CA ASN A 96 3.87 -38.03 0.70
C ASN A 96 3.96 -37.69 -0.80
N LEU A 97 4.92 -38.26 -1.53
CA LEU A 97 5.15 -37.96 -2.95
C LEU A 97 4.85 -39.17 -3.85
N TYR A 98 5.28 -40.35 -3.43
CA TYR A 98 5.18 -41.57 -4.24
C TYR A 98 3.74 -41.96 -4.62
N PRO A 99 2.71 -41.85 -3.75
CA PRO A 99 1.34 -42.17 -4.14
C PRO A 99 0.82 -41.24 -5.24
N SER A 100 1.11 -39.95 -5.13
CA SER A 100 0.70 -38.93 -6.10
C SER A 100 1.39 -39.14 -7.45
N LEU A 101 2.69 -39.41 -7.45
CA LEU A 101 3.47 -39.66 -8.67
C LEU A 101 3.01 -40.89 -9.44
N ARG A 102 2.45 -41.90 -8.79
CA ARG A 102 1.90 -43.09 -9.47
C ARG A 102 0.60 -42.82 -10.22
N MET A 103 -0.11 -41.78 -9.83
CA MET A 103 -1.40 -41.41 -10.40
C MET A 103 -1.29 -40.39 -11.54
N LEU A 104 -0.12 -39.78 -11.71
CA LEU A 104 0.16 -38.77 -12.73
C LEU A 104 0.69 -39.40 -14.01
N ASP A 105 0.47 -38.73 -15.14
CA ASP A 105 1.03 -39.10 -16.42
C ASP A 105 2.53 -38.72 -16.49
N ASP A 106 3.32 -39.41 -17.33
CA ASP A 106 4.78 -39.22 -17.38
C ASP A 106 5.20 -37.77 -17.66
N ALA A 107 4.44 -37.03 -18.46
CA ALA A 107 4.70 -35.61 -18.76
C ALA A 107 4.51 -34.68 -17.54
N GLU A 108 3.76 -35.11 -16.53
CA GLU A 108 3.34 -34.28 -15.39
C GLU A 108 4.16 -34.54 -14.13
N LYS A 109 4.82 -35.70 -14.05
CA LYS A 109 5.57 -36.13 -12.86
C LYS A 109 6.74 -35.21 -12.56
N ASP A 110 7.46 -34.77 -13.57
CA ASP A 110 8.67 -33.96 -13.43
C ASP A 110 8.34 -32.54 -12.95
N GLU A 111 7.31 -31.91 -13.53
CA GLU A 111 6.82 -30.60 -13.11
C GLU A 111 6.23 -30.63 -11.70
N PHE A 112 5.41 -31.64 -11.40
CA PHE A 112 4.86 -31.85 -10.06
C PHE A 112 5.96 -32.00 -9.00
N LEU A 113 6.99 -32.81 -9.29
CA LEU A 113 8.10 -33.00 -8.38
C LEU A 113 8.91 -31.72 -8.19
N HIS A 114 9.22 -31.02 -9.29
CA HIS A 114 10.00 -29.80 -9.25
C HIS A 114 9.33 -28.74 -8.38
N ILE A 115 8.02 -28.53 -8.55
CA ILE A 115 7.23 -27.60 -7.74
C ILE A 115 7.22 -28.04 -6.27
N LYS A 116 6.97 -29.33 -5.99
CA LYS A 116 6.85 -29.83 -4.62
C LYS A 116 8.15 -29.73 -3.85
N ILE A 117 9.29 -30.08 -4.45
CA ILE A 117 10.62 -29.98 -3.82
C ILE A 117 11.04 -28.52 -3.67
N SER A 118 10.83 -27.69 -4.69
CA SER A 118 11.17 -26.27 -4.63
C SER A 118 10.39 -25.53 -3.55
N SER A 119 9.12 -25.88 -3.35
CA SER A 119 8.29 -25.35 -2.26
C SER A 119 8.78 -25.76 -0.87
N LEU A 120 9.26 -27.00 -0.70
CA LEU A 120 9.81 -27.46 0.58
C LEU A 120 11.11 -26.74 0.94
N VAL A 121 11.96 -26.49 -0.06
CA VAL A 121 13.24 -25.79 0.10
C VAL A 121 13.02 -24.30 0.37
N ALA A 122 12.08 -23.67 -0.33
CA ALA A 122 11.73 -22.26 -0.12
C ALA A 122 11.24 -21.95 1.31
N ARG A 123 10.61 -22.92 2.00
CA ARG A 123 10.20 -22.77 3.40
C ARG A 123 11.37 -22.89 4.39
N ARG A 124 12.48 -23.53 4.02
CA ARG A 124 13.69 -23.65 4.84
C ARG A 124 14.51 -22.36 4.81
N ASP A 125 14.71 -21.80 3.62
CA ASP A 125 15.46 -20.55 3.47
C ASP A 125 14.69 -19.36 4.08
N GLY A 126 13.40 -19.54 4.42
CA GLY A 126 12.58 -18.62 5.19
C GLY A 126 12.89 -18.52 6.70
N GLU A 127 13.85 -19.26 7.24
CA GLU A 127 14.43 -18.96 8.58
C GLU A 127 15.75 -18.16 8.50
N SER A 128 16.20 -17.79 7.30
CA SER A 128 17.21 -16.75 7.10
C SER A 128 16.57 -15.51 6.49
N ASP A 129 16.55 -14.41 7.26
CA ASP A 129 16.29 -13.03 6.86
C ASP A 129 15.38 -12.85 5.62
N ASN A 130 14.06 -12.85 5.83
CA ASN A 130 13.02 -12.05 5.12
C ASN A 130 11.62 -12.72 5.14
N ILE A 131 11.09 -13.01 6.33
CA ILE A 131 9.73 -13.57 6.51
C ILE A 131 8.63 -12.58 6.07
N LYS A 132 8.89 -11.26 6.12
CA LYS A 132 7.91 -10.21 5.81
C LYS A 132 7.59 -10.07 4.32
N ASP A 133 8.57 -10.23 3.43
CA ASP A 133 8.36 -10.04 2.00
C ASP A 133 7.47 -11.14 1.40
N HIS A 134 7.56 -12.36 1.93
CA HIS A 134 6.72 -13.47 1.48
C HIS A 134 5.28 -13.33 1.97
N GLU A 135 5.04 -12.83 3.20
CA GLU A 135 3.69 -12.53 3.71
C GLU A 135 3.00 -11.42 2.90
N HIS A 136 3.73 -10.37 2.52
CA HIS A 136 3.17 -9.26 1.74
C HIS A 136 2.80 -9.67 0.31
N VAL A 137 3.66 -10.40 -0.40
CA VAL A 137 3.35 -10.92 -1.74
C VAL A 137 2.16 -11.90 -1.68
N THR A 138 2.15 -12.78 -0.68
CA THR A 138 1.07 -13.76 -0.48
C THR A 138 -0.25 -13.09 -0.10
N SER A 139 -0.23 -12.03 0.70
CA SER A 139 -1.40 -11.21 1.06
C SER A 139 -1.99 -10.49 -0.15
N THR A 140 -1.14 -9.93 -1.01
CA THR A 140 -1.59 -9.20 -2.21
C THR A 140 -2.16 -10.16 -3.25
N TYR A 141 -1.52 -11.31 -3.40
CA TYR A 141 -1.99 -12.40 -4.26
C TYR A 141 -3.32 -13.00 -3.77
N PHE A 142 -3.47 -13.22 -2.46
CA PHE A 142 -4.73 -13.64 -1.83
C PHE A 142 -5.87 -12.66 -2.12
N ARG A 143 -5.65 -11.35 -1.89
CA ARG A 143 -6.67 -10.31 -2.13
C ARG A 143 -7.11 -10.28 -3.60
N HIS A 144 -6.17 -10.43 -4.53
CA HIS A 144 -6.46 -10.47 -5.96
C HIS A 144 -7.16 -11.77 -6.41
N ILE A 145 -6.85 -12.93 -5.82
CA ILE A 145 -7.50 -14.21 -6.17
C ILE A 145 -8.99 -14.19 -5.83
N PHE A 146 -9.33 -13.62 -4.67
CA PHE A 146 -10.67 -13.67 -4.09
C PHE A 146 -11.45 -12.34 -4.20
N ASP A 147 -10.92 -11.37 -4.95
CA ASP A 147 -11.52 -10.04 -5.14
C ASP A 147 -11.88 -9.34 -3.80
N LEU A 148 -10.95 -9.39 -2.83
CA LEU A 148 -11.14 -8.85 -1.49
C LEU A 148 -10.61 -7.41 -1.34
N ALA A 149 -11.21 -6.64 -0.44
CA ALA A 149 -10.82 -5.26 -0.16
C ALA A 149 -9.37 -5.14 0.34
N GLU A 150 -8.68 -4.03 0.02
CA GLU A 150 -7.29 -3.78 0.45
C GLU A 150 -7.13 -3.71 1.97
N THR A 151 -8.21 -3.44 2.71
CA THR A 151 -8.24 -3.43 4.17
C THR A 151 -8.25 -4.82 4.80
N GLU A 152 -8.52 -5.87 4.01
CA GLU A 152 -8.55 -7.25 4.50
C GLU A 152 -7.13 -7.74 4.77
N ARG A 153 -6.90 -8.18 6.01
CA ARG A 153 -5.58 -8.61 6.47
C ARG A 153 -5.50 -10.12 6.46
N LEU A 154 -4.58 -10.65 5.64
CA LEU A 154 -4.20 -12.06 5.70
C LEU A 154 -3.48 -12.31 7.03
N VAL A 155 -3.98 -13.27 7.79
CA VAL A 155 -3.40 -13.68 9.08
C VAL A 155 -2.35 -14.76 8.83
N ASN A 156 -2.67 -15.78 8.02
CA ASN A 156 -1.73 -16.83 7.68
C ASN A 156 -2.12 -17.60 6.41
N CYS A 157 -1.18 -18.38 5.86
CA CYS A 157 -1.41 -19.27 4.74
C CYS A 157 -0.80 -20.66 4.97
N TYR A 158 -1.51 -21.70 4.55
CA TYR A 158 -1.12 -23.08 4.76
C TYR A 158 -1.29 -23.87 3.46
N SER A 159 -0.30 -24.68 3.09
CA SER A 159 -0.52 -25.66 2.02
C SER A 159 -1.42 -26.76 2.53
N CYS A 160 -2.49 -27.07 1.81
CA CYS A 160 -3.40 -28.16 2.14
C CYS A 160 -3.99 -28.76 0.86
N GLY A 161 -4.55 -29.97 0.98
CA GLY A 161 -5.45 -30.54 0.00
C GLY A 161 -6.88 -30.12 0.32
N TYR A 162 -7.68 -29.82 -0.70
CA TYR A 162 -9.11 -29.60 -0.56
C TYR A 162 -9.87 -30.67 -1.34
N SER A 163 -10.76 -31.40 -0.64
CA SER A 163 -11.51 -32.51 -1.22
C SER A 163 -12.90 -32.07 -1.65
N VAL A 164 -13.19 -32.17 -2.94
CA VAL A 164 -14.54 -31.99 -3.52
C VAL A 164 -14.94 -33.31 -4.14
N ASN A 165 -16.08 -33.88 -3.71
CA ASN A 165 -16.74 -35.04 -4.33
C ASN A 165 -15.72 -36.00 -4.96
N TRP A 166 -15.01 -36.80 -4.14
CA TRP A 166 -13.98 -37.80 -4.51
C TRP A 166 -12.62 -37.32 -5.07
N PHE A 167 -12.43 -36.05 -5.43
CA PHE A 167 -11.14 -35.51 -5.92
C PHE A 167 -10.50 -34.54 -4.92
N THR A 168 -9.18 -34.61 -4.73
CA THR A 168 -8.43 -33.70 -3.84
C THR A 168 -7.53 -32.78 -4.65
N SER A 169 -7.87 -31.51 -4.74
CA SER A 169 -7.01 -30.48 -5.35
C SER A 169 -6.02 -29.97 -4.31
N GLN A 170 -4.71 -30.02 -4.61
CA GLN A 170 -3.69 -29.48 -3.73
C GLN A 170 -3.54 -27.97 -3.98
N GLY A 171 -3.59 -27.16 -2.93
CA GLY A 171 -3.54 -25.72 -3.05
C GLY A 171 -3.11 -25.03 -1.76
N TRP A 172 -3.52 -23.78 -1.63
CA TRP A 172 -3.24 -22.92 -0.51
C TRP A 172 -4.53 -22.54 0.20
N LEU A 173 -4.55 -22.78 1.51
CA LEU A 173 -5.53 -22.27 2.45
C LEU A 173 -5.05 -20.92 2.96
N TYR A 174 -5.87 -19.90 2.83
CA TYR A 174 -5.62 -18.54 3.26
C TYR A 174 -6.60 -18.21 4.39
N ILE A 175 -6.08 -17.77 5.53
CA ILE A 175 -6.87 -17.36 6.68
C ILE A 175 -6.66 -15.87 6.86
N SER A 176 -7.74 -15.09 6.76
CA SER A 176 -7.76 -13.64 6.94
C SER A 176 -8.63 -13.25 8.14
N GLU A 177 -8.67 -11.97 8.49
CA GLU A 177 -9.47 -11.48 9.61
C GLU A 177 -10.97 -11.79 9.50
N ASN A 178 -11.52 -11.77 8.29
CA ASN A 178 -12.95 -11.96 8.04
C ASN A 178 -13.27 -13.17 7.15
N TYR A 179 -12.29 -13.72 6.42
CA TYR A 179 -12.51 -14.82 5.47
C TYR A 179 -11.55 -16.00 5.63
N LEU A 180 -12.02 -17.18 5.22
CA LEU A 180 -11.26 -18.39 4.95
C LEU A 180 -11.33 -18.70 3.45
N GLY A 181 -10.20 -18.61 2.76
CA GLY A 181 -10.11 -18.84 1.31
C GLY A 181 -9.27 -20.08 0.96
N PHE A 182 -9.61 -20.80 -0.10
CA PHE A 182 -8.77 -21.85 -0.66
C PHE A 182 -8.63 -21.68 -2.17
N HIS A 183 -7.40 -21.74 -2.67
CA HIS A 183 -7.07 -21.65 -4.09
C HIS A 183 -6.15 -22.79 -4.52
N SER A 184 -6.51 -23.43 -5.64
CA SER A 184 -5.66 -24.38 -6.34
C SER A 184 -5.75 -24.10 -7.83
N SER A 185 -4.60 -24.04 -8.50
CA SER A 185 -4.50 -23.98 -9.96
C SER A 185 -3.66 -25.15 -10.41
N PHE A 186 -4.31 -26.20 -10.89
CA PHE A 186 -3.65 -27.42 -11.38
C PHE A 186 -4.16 -27.75 -12.78
N LEU A 187 -3.25 -27.88 -13.75
CA LEU A 187 -3.55 -28.17 -15.17
C LEU A 187 -4.63 -27.26 -15.79
N GLY A 188 -4.62 -25.97 -15.46
CA GLY A 188 -5.58 -24.99 -15.97
C GLY A 188 -6.98 -25.05 -15.35
N TYR A 189 -7.23 -25.97 -14.41
CA TYR A 189 -8.45 -25.99 -13.60
C TYR A 189 -8.21 -25.23 -12.31
N GLU A 190 -9.04 -24.20 -12.10
CA GLU A 190 -8.99 -23.34 -10.93
C GLU A 190 -10.09 -23.74 -9.93
N THR A 191 -9.68 -24.18 -8.74
CA THR A 191 -10.59 -24.42 -7.61
C THR A 191 -10.48 -23.24 -6.65
N LYS A 192 -11.57 -22.49 -6.50
CA LYS A 192 -11.71 -21.36 -5.59
C LYS A 192 -12.82 -21.60 -4.59
N VAL A 193 -12.52 -21.44 -3.30
CA VAL A 193 -13.49 -21.49 -2.20
C VAL A 193 -13.25 -20.28 -1.31
N LEU A 194 -14.31 -19.57 -0.93
CA LEU A 194 -14.24 -18.43 -0.02
C LEU A 194 -15.40 -18.54 0.96
N ILE A 195 -15.11 -18.52 2.25
CA ILE A 195 -16.08 -18.66 3.34
C ILE A 195 -15.87 -17.49 4.29
N GLU A 196 -16.94 -16.76 4.60
CA GLU A 196 -16.89 -15.73 5.64
C GLU A 196 -16.89 -16.35 7.03
N HIS A 197 -16.05 -15.84 7.93
CA HIS A 197 -15.99 -16.32 9.32
C HIS A 197 -17.33 -16.17 10.05
N LYS A 198 -18.15 -15.16 9.73
CA LYS A 198 -19.49 -15.00 10.31
C LYS A 198 -20.47 -16.12 9.92
N ASP A 199 -20.19 -16.81 8.82
CA ASP A 199 -21.02 -17.85 8.22
C ASP A 199 -20.50 -19.26 8.50
N VAL A 200 -19.40 -19.39 9.27
CA VAL A 200 -18.93 -20.67 9.79
C VAL A 200 -19.79 -21.10 11.00
N GLU A 201 -20.31 -22.31 10.95
CA GLU A 201 -21.15 -22.89 12.01
C GLU A 201 -20.37 -23.91 12.85
N ILE A 202 -19.66 -24.83 12.19
CA ILE A 202 -18.96 -25.93 12.84
C ILE A 202 -17.57 -26.09 12.24
N ILE A 203 -16.56 -26.23 13.11
CA ILE A 203 -15.19 -26.62 12.75
C ILE A 203 -14.84 -27.89 13.53
N THR A 204 -14.41 -28.96 12.85
CA THR A 204 -14.02 -30.23 13.48
C THR A 204 -12.67 -30.74 12.98
N LYS A 205 -11.89 -31.36 13.87
CA LYS A 205 -10.65 -32.08 13.53
C LYS A 205 -11.01 -33.48 13.06
N GLU A 206 -10.64 -33.85 11.83
CA GLU A 206 -10.87 -35.18 11.28
C GLU A 206 -9.56 -35.96 11.08
N LYS A 207 -9.67 -37.30 11.00
CA LYS A 207 -8.55 -38.21 10.74
C LYS A 207 -8.58 -38.63 9.27
N SER A 208 -7.50 -38.40 8.53
CA SER A 208 -7.34 -38.86 7.15
C SER A 208 -6.14 -39.80 7.05
N GLY A 209 -6.40 -41.10 6.91
CA GLY A 209 -5.34 -42.12 6.87
C GLY A 209 -4.57 -42.28 8.19
N VAL A 210 -3.26 -42.54 8.10
CA VAL A 210 -2.39 -42.84 9.27
C VAL A 210 -2.00 -41.56 10.04
N PHE A 211 -2.14 -40.39 9.43
CA PHE A 211 -1.80 -39.09 10.01
C PHE A 211 -3.07 -38.27 10.29
N SER A 212 -3.22 -37.74 11.49
CA SER A 212 -4.42 -36.98 11.87
C SER A 212 -4.33 -35.52 11.40
N ASN A 213 -4.41 -35.27 10.08
CA ASN A 213 -4.04 -33.99 9.48
C ASN A 213 -5.16 -33.38 8.61
N ALA A 214 -6.41 -33.39 9.09
CA ALA A 214 -7.53 -32.76 8.38
C ALA A 214 -8.41 -31.91 9.30
N ILE A 215 -8.97 -30.83 8.73
CA ILE A 215 -9.96 -29.93 9.34
C ILE A 215 -11.17 -29.89 8.43
N LYS A 216 -12.35 -30.04 9.02
CA LYS A 216 -13.64 -29.90 8.35
C LYS A 216 -14.34 -28.63 8.82
N VAL A 217 -14.86 -27.85 7.89
CA VAL A 217 -15.60 -26.62 8.12
C VAL A 217 -17.00 -26.74 7.51
N VAL A 218 -18.03 -26.38 8.27
CA VAL A 218 -19.43 -26.38 7.83
C VAL A 218 -19.94 -24.94 7.87
N SER A 219 -20.50 -24.47 6.76
CA SER A 219 -21.05 -23.11 6.61
C SER A 219 -22.59 -23.09 6.67
N LYS A 220 -23.16 -21.92 6.99
CA LYS A 220 -24.60 -21.68 7.21
C LYS A 220 -25.48 -21.71 5.95
N ASP A 221 -24.90 -21.65 4.74
CA ASP A 221 -25.68 -21.69 3.49
C ASP A 221 -26.39 -23.04 3.32
N ASP A 222 -27.72 -23.03 3.40
CA ASP A 222 -28.68 -24.14 3.22
C ASP A 222 -28.22 -25.54 3.71
N GLY A 223 -27.46 -25.60 4.80
CA GLY A 223 -27.26 -26.78 5.64
C GLY A 223 -26.50 -27.98 5.05
N GLU A 224 -25.91 -27.92 3.86
CA GLU A 224 -25.25 -29.09 3.24
C GLU A 224 -23.80 -28.90 2.76
N THR A 225 -23.23 -27.68 2.80
CA THR A 225 -21.87 -27.46 2.25
C THR A 225 -20.77 -27.78 3.27
N GLN A 226 -20.12 -28.92 3.09
CA GLN A 226 -19.00 -29.38 3.93
C GLN A 226 -17.67 -29.19 3.20
N HIS A 227 -16.74 -28.49 3.84
CA HIS A 227 -15.40 -28.21 3.32
C HIS A 227 -14.35 -29.02 4.08
N LEU A 228 -13.67 -29.95 3.41
CA LEU A 228 -12.63 -30.78 4.00
C LEU A 228 -11.25 -30.37 3.51
N PHE A 229 -10.42 -29.87 4.44
CA PHE A 229 -9.02 -29.51 4.22
C PHE A 229 -8.13 -30.58 4.84
N SER A 230 -7.28 -31.23 4.04
CA SER A 230 -6.44 -32.36 4.44
C SER A 230 -4.96 -32.09 4.17
N ASN A 231 -4.07 -32.99 4.60
CA ASN A 231 -2.61 -32.86 4.46
C ASN A 231 -2.02 -31.59 5.11
N LEU A 232 -2.65 -31.12 6.20
CA LEU A 232 -2.15 -29.98 6.97
C LEU A 232 -0.93 -30.38 7.78
N LEU A 233 0.17 -29.62 7.64
CA LEU A 233 1.42 -29.84 8.38
C LEU A 233 1.27 -29.59 9.88
N ASP A 234 0.50 -28.56 10.26
CA ASP A 234 0.19 -28.22 11.65
C ASP A 234 -1.33 -28.04 11.83
N ARG A 235 -2.06 -29.16 11.86
CA ARG A 235 -3.53 -29.16 11.99
C ARG A 235 -4.01 -28.45 13.27
N ASP A 236 -3.27 -28.57 14.36
CA ASP A 236 -3.73 -28.03 15.64
C ASP A 236 -3.60 -26.51 15.68
N ALA A 237 -2.51 -25.95 15.17
CA ALA A 237 -2.37 -24.50 15.03
C ALA A 237 -3.45 -23.89 14.12
N VAL A 238 -3.69 -24.51 12.96
CA VAL A 238 -4.71 -24.05 12.00
C VAL A 238 -6.10 -24.06 12.63
N TYR A 239 -6.43 -25.09 13.40
CA TYR A 239 -7.72 -25.18 14.08
C TYR A 239 -7.91 -24.10 15.13
N ASP A 240 -6.90 -23.87 15.98
CA ASP A 240 -6.98 -22.89 17.06
C ASP A 240 -7.16 -21.46 16.49
N GLU A 241 -6.47 -21.16 15.40
CA GLU A 241 -6.57 -19.90 14.66
C GLU A 241 -7.97 -19.68 14.07
N LEU A 242 -8.55 -20.69 13.42
CA LEU A 242 -9.91 -20.62 12.87
C LEU A 242 -10.96 -20.41 13.97
N ILE A 243 -10.84 -21.10 15.11
CA ILE A 243 -11.77 -20.94 16.24
C ILE A 243 -11.69 -19.51 16.80
N GLN A 244 -10.48 -18.96 16.95
CA GLN A 244 -10.29 -17.61 17.46
C GLN A 244 -10.92 -16.56 16.54
N LEU A 245 -10.64 -16.62 15.24
CA LEU A 245 -11.12 -15.64 14.26
C LEU A 245 -12.64 -15.71 14.06
N THR A 246 -13.19 -16.93 14.00
CA THR A 246 -14.65 -17.15 13.96
C THR A 246 -15.34 -16.56 15.20
N GLY A 247 -14.73 -16.73 16.38
CA GLY A 247 -15.23 -16.14 17.63
C GLY A 247 -15.23 -14.61 17.63
N VAL A 248 -14.17 -13.98 17.11
CA VAL A 248 -14.07 -12.52 16.97
C VAL A 248 -15.09 -12.00 15.97
N ALA A 249 -15.27 -12.66 14.82
CA ALA A 249 -16.25 -12.30 13.81
C ALA A 249 -17.69 -12.33 14.38
N MET A 250 -18.04 -13.39 15.13
CA MET A 250 -19.35 -13.49 15.78
C MET A 250 -19.61 -12.36 16.79
N GLN A 251 -18.59 -11.97 17.56
CA GLN A 251 -18.71 -10.83 18.49
C GLN A 251 -18.92 -9.49 17.77
N ARG A 252 -18.31 -9.29 16.60
CA ARG A 252 -18.53 -8.10 15.75
C ARG A 252 -19.98 -8.05 15.25
N VAL A 253 -20.54 -9.19 14.83
CA VAL A 253 -21.95 -9.32 14.41
C VAL A 253 -22.91 -9.06 15.59
N LEU A 254 -22.63 -9.61 16.77
CA LEU A 254 -23.46 -9.38 17.96
C LEU A 254 -23.43 -7.91 18.42
N LYS A 255 -22.27 -7.24 18.35
CA LYS A 255 -22.14 -5.81 18.71
C LYS A 255 -22.84 -4.89 17.71
N SER A 256 -22.80 -5.20 16.42
CA SER A 256 -23.51 -4.43 15.39
C SER A 256 -25.02 -4.60 15.52
N ALA A 257 -25.51 -5.82 15.75
CA ALA A 257 -26.92 -6.09 16.03
C ALA A 257 -27.41 -5.40 17.33
N ALA A 258 -26.56 -5.34 18.37
CA ALA A 258 -26.87 -4.62 19.61
C ALA A 258 -26.91 -3.09 19.41
N LEU A 259 -26.09 -2.54 18.51
CA LEU A 259 -26.13 -1.12 18.15
C LEU A 259 -27.40 -0.76 17.36
N GLU A 260 -27.86 -1.64 16.46
CA GLU A 260 -29.12 -1.45 15.73
C GLU A 260 -30.34 -1.47 16.65
N TYR A 261 -30.33 -2.28 17.71
CA TYR A 261 -31.42 -2.33 18.69
C TYR A 261 -31.58 -1.02 19.49
N HIS A 262 -30.53 -0.18 19.56
CA HIS A 262 -30.56 1.09 20.29
C HIS A 262 -30.95 2.31 19.44
N LEU A 263 -31.27 2.14 18.15
CA LEU A 263 -31.55 3.24 17.22
C LEU A 263 -33.01 3.35 16.73
N CYS A 264 -33.94 2.58 17.29
CA CYS A 264 -35.38 2.73 17.01
C CYS A 264 -36.09 3.57 18.11
N PRO A 265 -36.61 4.77 17.82
CA PRO A 265 -37.58 5.43 18.69
C PRO A 265 -39.01 5.08 18.25
N SER A 266 -39.69 4.23 19.00
CA SER A 266 -41.15 4.14 18.95
C SER A 266 -41.75 4.84 20.17
N SER A 267 -42.23 6.07 19.95
CA SER A 267 -43.35 6.68 20.70
C SER A 267 -44.59 5.78 20.57
N SER A 268 -45.52 5.62 21.52
CA SER A 268 -45.85 6.27 22.78
C SER A 268 -46.71 5.27 23.58
N ASP A 269 -46.67 5.31 24.91
CA ASP A 269 -47.86 5.63 25.72
C ASP A 269 -47.56 5.60 27.23
N SER A 270 -48.20 6.56 27.88
CA SER A 270 -48.20 6.92 29.30
C SER A 270 -48.68 5.82 30.25
N CYS A 271 -48.11 5.76 31.46
CA CYS A 271 -48.78 6.11 32.74
C CYS A 271 -48.13 5.40 33.96
N SER A 272 -47.65 6.22 34.91
CA SER A 272 -47.73 6.10 36.37
C SER A 272 -47.35 4.82 37.14
N THR A 273 -46.38 5.03 38.04
CA THR A 273 -46.33 4.67 39.48
C THR A 273 -46.18 3.22 39.97
N ALA A 274 -45.25 3.10 40.93
CA ALA A 274 -45.23 2.24 42.12
C ALA A 274 -44.51 0.88 42.06
N ASN A 275 -43.38 0.84 42.79
CA ASN A 275 -42.87 -0.15 43.74
C ASN A 275 -43.54 -1.54 43.85
N MET A 276 -42.64 -2.52 44.12
CA MET A 276 -42.75 -3.73 44.98
C MET A 276 -42.65 -5.11 44.28
N SER A 277 -41.56 -5.79 44.64
CA SER A 277 -41.40 -7.19 45.10
C SER A 277 -41.87 -8.39 44.25
N ASP A 278 -40.92 -9.31 44.14
CA ASP A 278 -41.01 -10.76 44.36
C ASP A 278 -41.77 -11.71 43.41
N SER A 279 -40.97 -12.67 42.93
CA SER A 279 -41.19 -14.12 43.00
C SER A 279 -41.96 -14.87 41.90
N SER A 280 -41.21 -15.82 41.33
CA SER A 280 -41.58 -17.22 41.10
C SER A 280 -42.31 -17.67 39.82
N ASN A 281 -41.57 -18.55 39.11
CA ASN A 281 -41.95 -19.88 38.63
C ASN A 281 -42.72 -20.13 37.31
N SER A 282 -42.21 -21.18 36.65
CA SER A 282 -42.82 -22.16 35.72
C SER A 282 -43.11 -21.69 34.29
N SER A 283 -42.32 -22.16 33.29
CA SER A 283 -42.59 -23.35 32.43
C SER A 283 -43.96 -23.27 31.75
N THR A 284 -44.12 -23.37 30.42
CA THR A 284 -43.89 -24.59 29.63
C THR A 284 -44.07 -24.32 28.12
N THR A 285 -43.15 -24.84 27.30
CA THR A 285 -43.28 -25.55 25.99
C THR A 285 -44.28 -25.16 24.88
N ARG A 286 -43.70 -25.08 23.66
CA ARG A 286 -44.13 -25.66 22.34
C ARG A 286 -45.37 -25.00 21.69
N ARG A 287 -45.49 -24.77 20.38
CA ARG A 287 -45.04 -25.53 19.19
C ARG A 287 -45.26 -24.68 17.91
N ASN A 288 -44.48 -25.00 16.88
CA ASN A 288 -44.46 -24.57 15.47
C ASN A 288 -45.82 -24.27 14.78
N SER A 289 -45.80 -23.30 13.85
CA SER A 289 -46.23 -23.55 12.46
C SER A 289 -45.68 -22.51 11.48
N SER A 290 -45.28 -23.03 10.32
CA SER A 290 -44.65 -22.40 9.17
C SER A 290 -45.61 -21.56 8.32
N THR A 291 -45.12 -20.47 7.74
CA THR A 291 -45.58 -20.02 6.42
C THR A 291 -44.45 -19.29 5.70
N GLN A 292 -44.01 -19.88 4.58
CA GLN A 292 -43.08 -19.31 3.63
C GLN A 292 -43.71 -18.10 2.92
N ALA A 293 -42.94 -17.03 2.77
CA ALA A 293 -43.10 -16.05 1.69
C ALA A 293 -41.70 -15.78 1.13
N GLY A 294 -41.47 -16.20 -0.11
CA GLY A 294 -40.19 -16.07 -0.79
C GLY A 294 -39.85 -14.60 -1.05
N ALA A 295 -38.59 -14.24 -0.79
CA ALA A 295 -37.99 -13.01 -1.23
C ALA A 295 -36.81 -13.36 -2.16
N THR A 296 -37.00 -13.10 -3.44
CA THR A 296 -35.95 -13.04 -4.46
C THR A 296 -34.83 -12.10 -4.01
N PHE A 297 -33.64 -12.64 -3.74
CA PHE A 297 -32.44 -11.84 -3.51
C PHE A 297 -31.91 -11.32 -4.85
N SER A 298 -32.05 -10.00 -5.04
CA SER A 298 -31.47 -9.23 -6.15
C SER A 298 -29.98 -9.04 -5.90
N SER A 299 -29.13 -9.42 -6.87
CA SER A 299 -27.66 -9.32 -6.88
C SER A 299 -27.12 -7.86 -6.98
N GLN A 300 -27.88 -6.88 -6.51
CA GLN A 300 -27.56 -5.45 -6.63
C GLN A 300 -26.67 -4.80 -5.53
N PRO A 301 -26.43 -5.37 -4.32
CA PRO A 301 -25.66 -4.66 -3.29
C PRO A 301 -24.15 -4.58 -3.58
N LEU A 302 -23.50 -5.70 -3.96
CA LEU A 302 -22.03 -5.76 -4.15
C LEU A 302 -21.51 -4.80 -5.25
N LYS A 303 -22.21 -4.69 -6.37
CA LYS A 303 -21.78 -3.83 -7.49
C LYS A 303 -21.86 -2.34 -7.14
N LYS A 304 -22.87 -1.94 -6.36
CA LYS A 304 -23.02 -0.56 -5.89
C LYS A 304 -21.92 -0.18 -4.90
N ASP A 305 -21.48 -1.12 -4.07
CA ASP A 305 -20.41 -0.89 -3.11
C ASP A 305 -19.04 -0.73 -3.80
N LEU A 306 -18.75 -1.54 -4.82
CA LEU A 306 -17.53 -1.40 -5.64
C LEU A 306 -17.50 -0.11 -6.47
N GLU A 307 -18.64 0.28 -7.06
CA GLU A 307 -18.76 1.55 -7.78
C GLU A 307 -18.60 2.75 -6.84
N ALA A 308 -19.13 2.66 -5.61
CA ALA A 308 -18.96 3.68 -4.59
C ALA A 308 -17.49 3.81 -4.15
N GLN A 309 -16.80 2.69 -3.92
CA GLN A 309 -15.37 2.67 -3.56
C GLN A 309 -14.51 3.29 -4.66
N ARG A 310 -14.69 2.87 -5.92
CA ARG A 310 -13.93 3.41 -7.06
C ARG A 310 -14.18 4.92 -7.25
N ARG A 311 -15.41 5.38 -7.03
CA ARG A 311 -15.77 6.81 -7.06
C ARG A 311 -15.06 7.59 -5.95
N ASP A 312 -15.01 7.04 -4.74
CA ASP A 312 -14.35 7.67 -3.58
C ASP A 312 -12.82 7.69 -3.74
N GLU A 313 -12.21 6.61 -4.25
CA GLU A 313 -10.79 6.58 -4.65
C GLU A 313 -10.47 7.64 -5.70
N HIS A 314 -11.28 7.72 -6.77
CA HIS A 314 -11.06 8.72 -7.81
C HIS A 314 -11.18 10.15 -7.28
N PHE A 315 -12.18 10.40 -6.42
CA PHE A 315 -12.37 11.69 -5.78
C PHE A 315 -11.17 12.09 -4.89
N ARG A 316 -10.70 11.17 -4.04
CA ARG A 316 -9.53 11.38 -3.18
C ARG A 316 -8.27 11.62 -4.00
N TYR A 317 -8.01 10.79 -5.00
CA TYR A 317 -6.82 10.88 -5.84
C TYR A 317 -6.78 12.19 -6.65
N LYS A 318 -7.91 12.55 -7.28
CA LYS A 318 -8.01 13.77 -8.13
C LYS A 318 -7.71 15.04 -7.34
N PHE A 319 -8.24 15.15 -6.13
CA PHE A 319 -8.15 16.37 -5.31
C PHE A 319 -7.11 16.30 -4.19
N ARG A 320 -6.30 15.22 -4.15
CA ARG A 320 -5.25 14.98 -3.15
C ARG A 320 -5.77 15.06 -1.71
N LEU A 321 -6.92 14.44 -1.46
CA LEU A 321 -7.58 14.43 -0.16
C LEU A 321 -7.08 13.27 0.72
N PRO A 322 -7.21 13.35 2.05
CA PRO A 322 -6.90 12.25 2.95
C PRO A 322 -7.67 10.97 2.64
N CYS A 323 -7.07 9.81 2.96
CA CYS A 323 -7.68 8.50 2.71
C CYS A 323 -8.99 8.26 3.48
N THR A 324 -9.27 9.03 4.54
CA THR A 324 -10.51 8.94 5.32
C THR A 324 -11.72 9.61 4.66
N GLU A 325 -11.54 10.34 3.56
CA GLU A 325 -12.61 11.10 2.93
C GLU A 325 -13.37 10.30 1.88
N ASN A 326 -14.70 10.26 2.01
CA ASN A 326 -15.60 9.72 1.01
C ASN A 326 -16.46 10.83 0.43
N LEU A 327 -16.80 10.74 -0.85
CA LEU A 327 -17.66 11.70 -1.52
C LEU A 327 -19.10 11.47 -1.04
N LEU A 328 -19.67 12.46 -0.35
CA LEU A 328 -21.04 12.40 0.16
C LEU A 328 -22.05 12.77 -0.92
N LEU A 329 -21.81 13.89 -1.60
CA LEU A 329 -22.65 14.39 -2.68
C LEU A 329 -21.87 15.24 -3.66
N TYR A 330 -22.40 15.38 -4.86
CA TYR A 330 -21.90 16.33 -5.86
C TYR A 330 -23.05 16.95 -6.64
N VAL A 331 -22.87 18.19 -7.10
CA VAL A 331 -23.90 18.96 -7.78
C VAL A 331 -23.27 19.87 -8.84
N GLY A 332 -23.97 20.07 -9.96
CA GLY A 332 -23.60 21.10 -10.93
C GLY A 332 -23.74 22.48 -10.29
N ALA A 333 -22.69 23.28 -10.34
CA ALA A 333 -22.69 24.59 -9.70
C ALA A 333 -21.87 25.57 -10.52
N THR A 334 -22.25 26.84 -10.44
CA THR A 334 -21.50 27.90 -11.08
C THR A 334 -21.06 28.92 -10.06
N GLN A 335 -19.75 29.17 -10.07
CA GLN A 335 -19.14 30.20 -9.25
C GLN A 335 -19.30 31.55 -9.93
N PHE A 336 -19.75 32.56 -9.17
CA PHE A 336 -20.08 33.87 -9.75
C PHE A 336 -19.58 35.06 -8.93
N ASN A 337 -18.37 34.93 -8.37
CA ASN A 337 -17.72 36.04 -7.65
C ASN A 337 -17.57 37.29 -8.55
N ASN A 338 -17.27 37.08 -9.83
CA ASN A 338 -17.31 38.12 -10.86
C ASN A 338 -18.50 37.85 -11.80
N PRO A 339 -19.55 38.68 -11.79
CA PRO A 339 -20.74 38.51 -12.64
C PRO A 339 -20.41 38.47 -14.14
N HIS A 340 -19.29 39.07 -14.56
CA HIS A 340 -18.88 39.11 -15.97
C HIS A 340 -18.17 37.84 -16.45
N HIS A 341 -17.71 36.99 -15.52
CA HIS A 341 -16.99 35.76 -15.82
C HIS A 341 -17.41 34.63 -14.87
N PRO A 342 -18.64 34.12 -15.00
CA PRO A 342 -19.06 32.94 -14.24
C PRO A 342 -18.25 31.72 -14.67
N ILE A 343 -17.92 30.86 -13.70
CA ILE A 343 -17.17 29.62 -13.92
C ILE A 343 -18.12 28.45 -13.68
N HIS A 344 -18.48 27.76 -14.74
CA HIS A 344 -19.33 26.57 -14.68
C HIS A 344 -18.52 25.36 -14.22
N GLY A 345 -19.06 24.61 -13.27
CA GLY A 345 -18.32 23.54 -12.63
C GLY A 345 -19.18 22.56 -11.87
N ARG A 346 -18.50 21.79 -11.02
CA ARG A 346 -19.11 20.84 -10.11
C ARG A 346 -18.62 21.11 -8.70
N LEU A 347 -19.57 21.20 -7.78
CA LEU A 347 -19.34 21.28 -6.35
C LEU A 347 -19.50 19.88 -5.75
N SER A 348 -18.48 19.39 -5.06
CA SER A 348 -18.43 18.09 -4.41
C SER A 348 -18.20 18.28 -2.91
N LEU A 349 -18.94 17.55 -2.09
CA LEU A 349 -18.86 17.64 -0.63
C LEU A 349 -18.43 16.30 -0.03
N SER A 350 -17.50 16.36 0.91
CA SER A 350 -17.09 15.24 1.75
C SER A 350 -17.32 15.57 3.23
N SER A 351 -16.88 14.68 4.13
CA SER A 351 -17.06 14.86 5.57
C SER A 351 -16.28 16.07 6.12
N ALA A 352 -15.17 16.43 5.48
CA ALA A 352 -14.30 17.51 5.93
C ALA A 352 -13.91 18.52 4.84
N PHE A 353 -14.25 18.29 3.57
CA PHE A 353 -13.88 19.18 2.46
C PHE A 353 -15.07 19.54 1.59
N LEU A 354 -15.00 20.76 1.05
CA LEU A 354 -15.81 21.23 -0.06
C LEU A 354 -14.88 21.47 -1.25
N VAL A 355 -15.17 20.85 -2.38
CA VAL A 355 -14.35 20.93 -3.58
C VAL A 355 -15.18 21.52 -4.71
N PHE A 356 -14.65 22.55 -5.37
CA PHE A 356 -15.20 23.07 -6.61
C PHE A 356 -14.18 22.92 -7.73
N HIS A 357 -14.61 22.40 -8.88
CA HIS A 357 -13.77 22.36 -10.07
C HIS A 357 -14.58 22.72 -11.32
N ALA A 358 -13.97 23.46 -12.23
CA ALA A 358 -14.56 23.76 -13.53
C ALA A 358 -14.71 22.48 -14.36
N MET A 359 -15.79 22.40 -15.13
CA MET A 359 -16.02 21.32 -16.08
C MET A 359 -15.52 21.77 -17.46
N ASP A 360 -14.76 20.92 -18.14
CA ASP A 360 -14.30 21.19 -19.51
C ASP A 360 -15.50 21.13 -20.47
N ASN A 361 -16.10 22.30 -20.73
CA ASN A 361 -17.09 22.45 -21.81
C ASN A 361 -16.34 22.68 -23.12
N ASP A 362 -16.34 21.65 -23.96
CA ASP A 362 -15.80 21.56 -25.31
C ASP A 362 -14.27 21.65 -25.49
N SER A 363 -13.77 20.62 -26.18
CA SER A 363 -12.39 20.34 -26.62
C SER A 363 -11.69 21.44 -27.45
N THR A 364 -12.27 22.62 -27.59
CA THR A 364 -11.76 23.72 -28.43
C THR A 364 -11.34 24.97 -27.65
N THR A 365 -11.58 25.05 -26.33
CA THR A 365 -11.20 26.23 -25.53
C THR A 365 -10.51 25.84 -24.22
N THR A 366 -9.18 25.82 -24.25
CA THR A 366 -8.22 25.58 -23.13
C THR A 366 -8.26 26.64 -22.02
N GLN A 367 -9.41 27.26 -21.74
CA GLN A 367 -9.43 28.56 -21.06
C GLN A 367 -9.83 28.59 -19.59
N GLN A 368 -10.37 27.56 -18.95
CA GLN A 368 -10.71 27.68 -17.52
C GLN A 368 -10.40 26.43 -16.69
N GLN A 369 -9.10 26.12 -16.55
CA GLN A 369 -8.66 25.28 -15.43
C GLN A 369 -8.84 26.09 -14.13
N TYR A 370 -9.84 25.71 -13.33
CA TYR A 370 -10.10 26.26 -12.01
C TYR A 370 -10.44 25.11 -11.05
N GLU A 371 -9.67 24.98 -9.98
CA GLU A 371 -9.90 24.01 -8.91
C GLU A 371 -9.74 24.70 -7.56
N CYS A 372 -10.65 24.46 -6.63
CA CYS A 372 -10.58 24.97 -5.28
C CYS A 372 -11.01 23.87 -4.30
N VAL A 373 -10.11 23.53 -3.38
CA VAL A 373 -10.36 22.58 -2.29
C VAL A 373 -10.38 23.38 -1.00
N ILE A 374 -11.53 23.38 -0.32
CA ILE A 374 -11.78 24.19 0.88
C ILE A 374 -12.04 23.23 2.05
N PRO A 375 -11.13 23.12 3.03
CA PRO A 375 -11.42 22.43 4.27
C PRO A 375 -12.60 23.10 4.97
N LEU A 376 -13.62 22.33 5.34
CA LEU A 376 -14.83 22.87 5.99
C LEU A 376 -14.50 23.57 7.31
N CYS A 377 -13.42 23.18 7.96
CA CYS A 377 -12.93 23.84 9.17
C CYS A 377 -12.44 25.28 8.95
N ALA A 378 -12.05 25.63 7.72
CA ALA A 378 -11.60 26.96 7.34
C ALA A 378 -12.74 27.87 6.86
N ILE A 379 -13.94 27.31 6.66
CA ILE A 379 -15.15 28.09 6.37
C ILE A 379 -15.60 28.75 7.68
N ARG A 380 -15.80 30.07 7.68
CA ARG A 380 -16.29 30.83 8.84
C ARG A 380 -17.81 30.89 8.85
N GLN A 381 -18.41 31.15 7.70
CA GLN A 381 -19.84 31.39 7.58
C GLN A 381 -20.38 30.90 6.23
N ILE A 382 -21.60 30.38 6.25
CA ILE A 382 -22.35 29.96 5.06
C ILE A 382 -23.71 30.65 5.12
N ASP A 383 -24.01 31.43 4.10
CA ASP A 383 -25.27 32.18 3.97
C ASP A 383 -26.08 31.67 2.79
N ARG A 384 -27.41 31.62 2.95
CA ARG A 384 -28.33 31.47 1.81
C ARG A 384 -28.43 32.82 1.12
N LEU A 385 -28.27 32.84 -0.19
CA LEU A 385 -28.55 34.02 -0.99
C LEU A 385 -30.00 33.98 -1.44
N LEU A 386 -30.79 34.95 -1.00
CA LEU A 386 -32.13 35.19 -1.50
C LEU A 386 -31.98 36.02 -2.78
N ASP A 387 -31.78 35.35 -3.91
CA ASP A 387 -31.68 36.05 -5.19
C ASP A 387 -33.05 36.22 -5.86
N ILE A 388 -33.21 37.34 -6.58
CA ILE A 388 -34.46 37.80 -7.21
C ILE A 388 -34.85 36.88 -8.40
N SER A 389 -33.92 36.01 -8.81
CA SER A 389 -33.94 35.21 -10.05
C SER A 389 -34.42 33.76 -9.86
N PHE A 390 -34.99 33.39 -8.71
CA PHE A 390 -35.39 32.00 -8.36
C PHE A 390 -34.24 30.97 -8.35
N MET A 391 -32.98 31.41 -8.40
CA MET A 391 -31.82 30.50 -8.41
C MET A 391 -31.37 30.14 -6.99
N LEU A 392 -31.30 28.84 -6.70
CA LEU A 392 -30.86 28.30 -5.42
C LEU A 392 -29.35 28.54 -5.26
N SER A 393 -28.98 29.41 -4.31
CA SER A 393 -27.64 29.98 -4.21
C SER A 393 -27.11 30.04 -2.78
N ILE A 394 -25.82 29.82 -2.63
CA ILE A 394 -25.09 29.93 -1.36
C ILE A 394 -23.91 30.89 -1.47
N LYS A 395 -23.56 31.50 -0.34
CA LYS A 395 -22.35 32.29 -0.15
C LYS A 395 -21.53 31.67 0.96
N ILE A 396 -20.26 31.43 0.69
CA ILE A 396 -19.28 30.91 1.63
C ILE A 396 -18.31 32.03 1.96
N THR A 397 -18.11 32.28 3.25
CA THR A 397 -17.10 33.22 3.75
C THR A 397 -16.02 32.44 4.48
N ASP A 398 -14.78 32.62 4.06
CA ASP A 398 -13.64 31.91 4.63
C ASP A 398 -13.07 32.58 5.90
N CYS A 399 -12.06 31.95 6.52
CA CYS A 399 -11.38 32.49 7.71
C CYS A 399 -10.59 33.79 7.42
N HIS A 400 -10.31 34.08 6.15
CA HIS A 400 -9.67 35.31 5.69
C HIS A 400 -10.67 36.40 5.25
N GLN A 401 -11.98 36.19 5.48
CA GLN A 401 -13.09 37.05 5.08
C GLN A 401 -13.31 37.16 3.56
N ASN A 402 -12.68 36.32 2.74
CA ASN A 402 -13.01 36.23 1.32
C ASN A 402 -14.36 35.53 1.15
N THR A 403 -15.13 35.99 0.18
CA THR A 403 -16.46 35.46 -0.09
C THR A 403 -16.52 34.79 -1.45
N THR A 404 -17.00 33.55 -1.49
CA THR A 404 -17.26 32.82 -2.73
C THR A 404 -18.74 32.48 -2.85
N LYS A 405 -19.33 32.74 -4.01
CA LYS A 405 -20.76 32.55 -4.27
C LYS A 405 -20.96 31.47 -5.33
N PHE A 406 -21.90 30.57 -5.05
CA PHE A 406 -22.28 29.48 -5.95
C PHE A 406 -23.80 29.47 -6.14
N TRP A 407 -24.26 29.34 -7.38
CA TRP A 407 -25.63 28.94 -7.66
C TRP A 407 -25.63 27.51 -8.19
N PHE A 408 -26.67 26.77 -7.86
CA PHE A 408 -26.80 25.38 -8.27
C PHE A 408 -27.59 25.25 -9.56
N GLU A 409 -27.17 24.32 -10.40
CA GLU A 409 -27.77 24.06 -11.71
C GLU A 409 -28.63 22.80 -11.65
N HIS A 410 -29.85 22.88 -12.20
CA HIS A 410 -30.74 21.74 -12.38
C HIS A 410 -31.13 20.98 -11.10
N ILE A 411 -31.13 21.64 -9.93
CA ILE A 411 -31.61 21.02 -8.68
C ILE A 411 -32.96 21.55 -8.23
N ASN A 412 -33.71 20.69 -7.53
CA ASN A 412 -34.95 21.06 -6.86
C ASN A 412 -34.68 21.59 -5.43
N ARG A 413 -35.76 22.02 -4.76
CA ARG A 413 -35.66 22.58 -3.41
C ARG A 413 -35.25 21.55 -2.35
N ASP A 414 -35.69 20.30 -2.49
CA ASP A 414 -35.40 19.25 -1.51
C ASP A 414 -33.92 18.84 -1.56
N GLU A 415 -33.37 18.68 -2.76
CA GLU A 415 -31.94 18.46 -3.00
C GLU A 415 -31.09 19.62 -2.45
N TYR A 416 -31.56 20.86 -2.60
CA TYR A 416 -30.90 22.02 -2.02
C TYR A 416 -30.89 21.99 -0.48
N GLU A 417 -32.02 21.61 0.14
CA GLU A 417 -32.10 21.48 1.59
C GLU A 417 -31.19 20.35 2.11
N GLU A 418 -31.07 19.25 1.37
CA GLU A 418 -30.13 18.15 1.67
C GLU A 418 -28.66 18.64 1.61
N ILE A 419 -28.27 19.30 0.51
CA ILE A 419 -26.93 19.89 0.36
C ILE A 419 -26.65 20.86 1.50
N TRP A 420 -27.61 21.73 1.80
CA TRP A 420 -27.50 22.70 2.89
C TRP A 420 -27.31 22.01 4.25
N TYR A 421 -28.11 20.99 4.54
CA TYR A 421 -28.04 20.22 5.77
C TYR A 421 -26.66 19.59 5.95
N HIS A 422 -26.16 18.87 4.94
CA HIS A 422 -24.84 18.24 5.00
C HIS A 422 -23.71 19.26 5.12
N LEU A 423 -23.75 20.32 4.30
CA LEU A 423 -22.71 21.35 4.30
C LEU A 423 -22.63 22.05 5.66
N THR A 424 -23.77 22.50 6.21
CA THR A 424 -23.79 23.24 7.49
C THR A 424 -23.50 22.35 8.69
N THR A 425 -24.00 21.11 8.71
CA THR A 425 -23.76 20.16 9.80
C THR A 425 -22.29 19.74 9.86
N ASN A 426 -21.72 19.35 8.72
CA ASN A 426 -20.30 18.97 8.65
C ASN A 426 -19.40 20.16 8.98
N THR A 427 -19.69 21.37 8.46
CA THR A 427 -18.93 22.58 8.80
C THR A 427 -18.90 22.84 10.31
N ARG A 428 -20.05 22.77 10.98
CA ARG A 428 -20.13 22.96 12.45
C ARG A 428 -19.34 21.89 13.20
N GLN A 429 -19.37 20.64 12.75
CA GLN A 429 -18.62 19.55 13.38
C GLN A 429 -17.11 19.76 13.22
N GLN A 430 -16.66 20.16 12.04
CA GLN A 430 -15.25 20.40 11.76
C GLN A 430 -14.71 21.63 12.49
N GLN A 431 -15.46 22.74 12.51
CA GLN A 431 -15.08 23.95 13.26
C GLN A 431 -14.83 23.66 14.75
N LYS A 432 -15.71 22.86 15.39
CA LYS A 432 -15.54 22.45 16.80
C LYS A 432 -14.23 21.70 17.05
N ARG A 433 -13.83 20.83 16.13
CA ARG A 433 -12.56 20.08 16.20
C ARG A 433 -11.35 20.98 15.93
N PHE A 434 -11.54 22.06 15.18
CA PHE A 434 -10.46 22.86 14.59
C PHE A 434 -10.04 24.11 15.38
N LEU A 435 -10.97 24.72 16.12
CA LEU A 435 -10.78 25.99 16.83
C LEU A 435 -9.68 25.98 17.91
N ALA A 436 -9.21 24.81 18.35
CA ALA A 436 -8.20 24.72 19.41
C ALA A 436 -6.74 24.65 18.91
N THR A 437 -6.50 24.40 17.62
CA THR A 437 -5.14 24.00 17.15
C THR A 437 -4.67 24.70 15.87
N SER A 438 -5.58 25.32 15.13
CA SER A 438 -5.34 25.79 13.76
C SER A 438 -4.89 27.24 13.61
N ASP A 439 -5.33 28.16 14.48
CA ASP A 439 -4.96 29.58 14.40
C ASP A 439 -3.44 29.77 14.48
N HIS A 440 -2.77 28.97 15.32
CA HIS A 440 -1.31 28.95 15.41
C HIS A 440 -0.62 28.35 14.19
N LEU A 441 -1.24 27.40 13.48
CA LEU A 441 -0.66 26.78 12.29
C LEU A 441 -0.80 27.71 11.08
N ILE A 442 -1.98 28.28 10.86
CA ILE A 442 -2.25 29.19 9.72
C ILE A 442 -1.41 30.46 9.85
N ALA A 443 -1.31 31.05 11.05
CA ALA A 443 -0.50 32.26 11.28
C ALA A 443 1.02 32.05 11.09
N ARG A 444 1.49 30.81 11.02
CA ARG A 444 2.90 30.44 10.78
C ARG A 444 3.21 30.17 9.32
N LEU A 445 2.20 30.08 8.44
CA LEU A 445 2.41 29.79 7.02
C LEU A 445 3.08 30.98 6.30
N PRO A 446 4.06 30.72 5.42
CA PRO A 446 4.77 31.77 4.66
C PRO A 446 3.85 32.70 3.85
N SER A 447 2.78 32.21 3.23
CA SER A 447 1.89 33.01 2.39
C SER A 447 1.08 34.03 3.20
N GLU A 448 0.74 33.71 4.46
CA GLU A 448 0.09 34.65 5.37
C GLU A 448 1.04 35.80 5.73
N ARG A 449 2.29 35.47 6.09
CA ARG A 449 3.32 36.47 6.40
C ARG A 449 3.72 37.30 5.19
N LEU A 450 3.73 36.72 3.99
CA LEU A 450 4.02 37.45 2.75
C LEU A 450 3.02 38.57 2.48
N LEU A 451 1.73 38.31 2.71
CA LEU A 451 0.67 39.31 2.52
C LEU A 451 0.67 40.37 3.63
N GLN A 452 1.13 40.01 4.83
CA GLN A 452 1.36 40.94 5.95
C GLN A 452 2.67 41.76 5.81
N ASN A 453 3.51 41.44 4.81
CA ASN A 453 4.86 42.00 4.59
C ASN A 453 5.94 41.59 5.61
N ASP A 454 5.66 40.58 6.44
CA ASP A 454 6.54 40.12 7.53
C ASP A 454 7.19 38.75 7.23
N ILE A 455 7.47 38.47 5.96
CA ILE A 455 8.01 37.16 5.51
C ILE A 455 9.39 36.84 6.11
N ASN A 456 10.11 37.83 6.66
CA ASN A 456 11.38 37.62 7.35
C ASN A 456 11.21 37.05 8.76
N ASP A 457 10.03 37.19 9.38
CA ASP A 457 9.76 36.78 10.77
C ASP A 457 9.03 35.42 10.86
N ALA A 458 9.12 34.60 9.80
CA ALA A 458 8.52 33.27 9.77
C ALA A 458 9.29 32.31 10.70
N PRO A 459 8.65 31.74 11.74
CA PRO A 459 9.38 31.14 12.88
C PRO A 459 10.02 29.77 12.60
N ASP A 460 9.74 29.10 11.48
CA ASP A 460 10.26 27.74 11.20
C ASP A 460 10.27 27.36 9.70
N GLY A 461 10.95 28.15 8.85
CA GLY A 461 10.98 27.94 7.39
C GLY A 461 12.09 27.02 6.87
N GLY A 462 12.60 26.10 7.70
CA GLY A 462 13.63 25.13 7.32
C GLY A 462 15.08 25.63 7.41
N LEU A 463 16.03 24.75 7.08
CA LEU A 463 17.47 24.96 7.15
C LEU A 463 17.97 26.04 6.18
N GLY A 464 17.23 26.33 5.11
CA GLY A 464 17.57 27.40 4.15
C GLY A 464 17.52 28.81 4.76
N LEU A 465 16.72 29.02 5.80
CA LEU A 465 16.73 30.29 6.54
C LEU A 465 17.96 30.44 7.45
N LEU A 466 18.50 29.32 7.95
CA LEU A 466 19.64 29.31 8.87
C LEU A 466 20.99 29.28 8.14
N PHE A 467 21.08 28.52 7.05
CA PHE A 467 22.32 28.26 6.31
C PHE A 467 22.35 28.89 4.91
N GLY A 468 21.27 29.59 4.51
CA GLY A 468 21.10 30.17 3.19
C GLY A 468 20.53 29.17 2.18
N PHE A 469 19.65 29.64 1.30
CA PHE A 469 19.11 28.80 0.24
C PHE A 469 20.17 28.56 -0.85
N PRO A 470 20.22 27.37 -1.48
CA PRO A 470 21.18 27.12 -2.55
C PRO A 470 20.93 28.01 -3.79
N GLY A 471 22.01 28.51 -4.37
CA GLY A 471 22.05 29.32 -5.60
C GLY A 471 22.02 30.84 -5.40
N ASP A 472 22.29 31.57 -6.49
CA ASP A 472 22.33 33.04 -6.49
C ASP A 472 20.93 33.66 -6.59
N GLU A 473 20.48 34.37 -5.54
CA GLU A 473 19.16 35.04 -5.51
C GLU A 473 18.94 36.03 -6.67
N ILE A 474 20.02 36.71 -7.10
CA ILE A 474 19.98 37.69 -8.19
C ILE A 474 19.76 36.97 -9.53
N LYS A 475 20.47 35.87 -9.77
CA LYS A 475 20.31 35.07 -11.00
C LYS A 475 18.97 34.33 -11.02
N SER A 476 18.48 33.90 -9.86
CA SER A 476 17.20 33.21 -9.74
C SER A 476 15.99 34.14 -9.86
N ARG A 477 16.20 35.47 -9.85
CA ARG A 477 15.16 36.52 -9.89
C ARG A 477 14.09 36.32 -8.81
N ASP A 478 14.50 35.86 -7.63
CA ASP A 478 13.60 35.41 -6.55
C ASP A 478 12.60 36.50 -6.13
N LYS A 479 13.07 37.76 -6.01
CA LYS A 479 12.22 38.92 -5.67
C LYS A 479 11.07 39.15 -6.65
N VAL A 480 11.33 39.00 -7.96
CA VAL A 480 10.30 39.18 -9.00
C VAL A 480 9.26 38.06 -8.89
N LYS A 481 9.71 36.82 -8.71
CA LYS A 481 8.83 35.67 -8.50
C LYS A 481 7.98 35.86 -7.24
N MET A 482 8.58 36.33 -6.15
CA MET A 482 7.88 36.56 -4.89
C MET A 482 6.75 37.60 -5.04
N GLN A 483 6.98 38.66 -5.80
CA GLN A 483 5.92 39.64 -6.10
C GLN A 483 4.78 39.03 -6.92
N LEU A 484 5.10 38.26 -7.97
CA LEU A 484 4.07 37.60 -8.79
C LEU A 484 3.22 36.63 -7.96
N TRP A 485 3.83 35.91 -7.03
CA TRP A 485 3.14 35.02 -6.10
C TRP A 485 2.30 35.79 -5.08
N LYS A 486 2.80 36.92 -4.56
CA LYS A 486 2.03 37.80 -3.67
C LYS A 486 0.76 38.32 -4.34
N ASP A 487 0.87 38.78 -5.58
CA ASP A 487 -0.28 39.25 -6.36
C ASP A 487 -1.29 38.12 -6.60
N TYR A 488 -0.80 36.90 -6.90
CA TYR A 488 -1.64 35.72 -7.10
C TYR A 488 -2.40 35.32 -5.83
N LEU A 489 -1.70 35.23 -4.69
CA LEU A 489 -2.27 34.85 -3.40
C LEU A 489 -3.28 35.87 -2.87
N GLY A 490 -3.08 37.16 -3.20
CA GLY A 490 -4.05 38.20 -2.89
C GLY A 490 -5.36 38.08 -3.68
N ALA A 491 -5.29 37.62 -4.94
CA ALA A 491 -6.45 37.56 -5.82
C ALA A 491 -7.21 36.20 -5.80
N HIS A 492 -6.49 35.10 -5.57
CA HIS A 492 -7.03 33.74 -5.74
C HIS A 492 -7.07 32.93 -4.44
N GLY A 493 -6.98 33.59 -3.29
CA GLY A 493 -6.91 32.95 -1.97
C GLY A 493 -5.51 32.47 -1.61
N ARG A 494 -5.36 31.97 -0.38
CA ARG A 494 -4.08 31.67 0.25
C ARG A 494 -4.18 30.44 1.16
N ASN A 495 -3.03 29.89 1.55
CA ASN A 495 -2.92 28.73 2.43
C ASN A 495 -3.78 27.56 1.93
N LEU A 496 -4.62 27.03 2.84
CA LEU A 496 -5.55 25.92 2.63
C LEU A 496 -6.65 26.17 1.59
N MET A 497 -6.88 27.42 1.19
CA MET A 497 -8.06 27.82 0.40
C MET A 497 -7.66 28.52 -0.90
N ILE A 498 -6.44 28.26 -1.37
CA ILE A 498 -5.96 28.74 -2.65
C ILE A 498 -6.74 28.07 -3.79
N ALA A 499 -7.20 28.88 -4.74
CA ALA A 499 -7.73 28.38 -6.01
C ALA A 499 -6.56 28.12 -6.97
N LYS A 500 -6.47 26.90 -7.49
CA LYS A 500 -5.50 26.50 -8.52
C LYS A 500 -6.08 26.84 -9.88
N THR A 501 -5.58 27.91 -10.48
CA THR A 501 -5.95 28.34 -11.84
C THR A 501 -4.86 27.95 -12.85
N ARG A 502 -5.11 28.11 -14.15
CA ARG A 502 -4.05 28.00 -15.18
C ARG A 502 -2.82 28.87 -14.87
N ARG A 503 -3.01 30.06 -14.27
CA ARG A 503 -1.92 30.96 -13.88
C ARG A 503 -1.09 30.37 -12.74
N PHE A 504 -1.69 29.62 -11.82
CA PHE A 504 -0.96 28.89 -10.78
C PHE A 504 0.07 27.95 -11.42
N SER A 505 -0.35 27.11 -12.36
CA SER A 505 0.56 26.19 -13.05
C SER A 505 1.65 26.92 -13.83
N GLN A 506 1.33 28.05 -14.48
CA GLN A 506 2.34 28.87 -15.15
C GLN A 506 3.38 29.44 -14.18
N LEU A 507 2.97 29.86 -12.98
CA LEU A 507 3.88 30.35 -11.94
C LEU A 507 4.78 29.25 -11.39
N VAL A 508 4.26 28.03 -11.20
CA VAL A 508 5.06 26.86 -10.79
C VAL A 508 6.11 26.54 -11.86
N HIS A 509 5.74 26.46 -13.14
CA HIS A 509 6.69 26.20 -14.24
C HIS A 509 7.73 27.33 -14.41
N ALA A 510 7.32 28.60 -14.27
CA ALA A 510 8.23 29.74 -14.26
C ALA A 510 9.14 29.73 -13.02
N GLY A 511 8.69 29.10 -11.94
CA GLY A 511 9.47 28.76 -10.79
C GLY A 511 9.03 29.31 -9.46
N LEU A 512 9.19 28.49 -8.43
CA LEU A 512 8.87 28.90 -7.06
C LEU A 512 9.98 29.76 -6.42
N PRO A 513 9.60 30.83 -5.69
CA PRO A 513 10.49 31.53 -4.77
C PRO A 513 10.96 30.58 -3.67
N ASN A 514 12.21 30.70 -3.25
CA ASN A 514 12.82 29.81 -2.27
C ASN A 514 11.98 29.68 -0.98
N ARG A 515 11.44 30.80 -0.48
CA ARG A 515 10.67 30.84 0.77
C ARG A 515 9.24 30.29 0.68
N LEU A 516 8.68 30.18 -0.53
CA LEU A 516 7.33 29.65 -0.73
C LEU A 516 7.33 28.17 -1.14
N ARG A 517 8.48 27.60 -1.52
CA ARG A 517 8.58 26.20 -1.98
C ARG A 517 7.91 25.22 -1.02
N GLY A 518 8.26 25.27 0.26
CA GLY A 518 7.73 24.35 1.26
C GLY A 518 6.19 24.35 1.28
N GLU A 519 5.58 25.52 1.41
CA GLU A 519 4.12 25.64 1.47
C GLU A 519 3.43 25.24 0.15
N ILE A 520 3.97 25.68 -0.99
CA ILE A 520 3.37 25.36 -2.29
C ILE A 520 3.48 23.86 -2.58
N TRP A 521 4.58 23.21 -2.20
CA TRP A 521 4.71 21.75 -2.31
C TRP A 521 3.65 21.04 -1.45
N GLU A 522 3.41 21.48 -0.22
CA GLU A 522 2.35 20.90 0.63
C GLU A 522 0.94 21.09 0.06
N ILE A 523 0.67 22.24 -0.55
CA ILE A 523 -0.60 22.55 -1.23
C ILE A 523 -0.80 21.67 -2.47
N CYS A 524 0.28 21.40 -3.22
CA CYS A 524 0.19 20.60 -4.43
C CYS A 524 -0.01 19.11 -4.11
N THR A 525 0.63 18.59 -3.07
CA THR A 525 0.52 17.19 -2.65
C THR A 525 -0.68 16.91 -1.73
N GLY A 526 -1.28 17.94 -1.15
CA GLY A 526 -2.33 17.80 -0.14
C GLY A 526 -1.82 17.41 1.25
N SER A 527 -0.49 17.37 1.48
CA SER A 527 0.08 17.08 2.80
C SER A 527 -0.30 18.13 3.84
N ILE A 528 -0.56 19.38 3.40
CA ILE A 528 -1.05 20.46 4.26
C ILE A 528 -2.35 20.06 4.96
N TYR A 529 -3.21 19.29 4.29
CA TYR A 529 -4.50 18.85 4.85
C TYR A 529 -4.30 17.83 5.97
N GLU A 530 -3.41 16.86 5.78
CA GLU A 530 -3.10 15.86 6.82
C GLU A 530 -2.47 16.49 8.05
N ARG A 531 -1.53 17.42 7.86
CA ARG A 531 -0.88 18.13 8.96
C ARG A 531 -1.87 18.93 9.80
N VAL A 532 -2.85 19.52 9.13
CA VAL A 532 -3.90 20.35 9.73
C VAL A 532 -4.95 19.49 10.45
N MET A 533 -5.24 18.29 9.95
CA MET A 533 -6.16 17.33 10.58
C MET A 533 -5.53 16.54 11.74
N ASN A 534 -4.22 16.32 11.69
CA ASN A 534 -3.50 15.47 12.64
C ASN A 534 -2.39 16.25 13.38
N PRO A 535 -2.75 17.29 14.16
CA PRO A 535 -1.75 18.10 14.84
C PRO A 535 -0.99 17.27 15.90
N ASN A 536 0.31 17.55 16.04
CA ASN A 536 1.22 16.91 17.01
C ASN A 536 1.54 15.43 16.77
N VAL A 537 1.03 14.78 15.72
CA VAL A 537 1.35 13.37 15.44
C VAL A 537 2.85 13.13 15.29
N TYR A 538 3.56 14.04 14.60
CA TYR A 538 5.02 13.97 14.50
C TYR A 538 5.70 13.96 15.89
N ARG A 539 5.23 14.82 16.80
CA ARG A 539 5.80 14.94 18.15
C ARG A 539 5.46 13.74 19.04
N SER A 540 4.24 13.20 18.94
CA SER A 540 3.84 12.03 19.72
C SER A 540 4.65 10.80 19.31
N ILE A 541 4.82 10.56 18.01
CA ILE A 541 5.62 9.44 17.48
C ILE A 541 7.06 9.51 18.00
N LEU A 542 7.68 10.69 17.95
CA LEU A 542 9.04 10.88 18.47
C LEU A 542 9.15 10.65 19.98
N TYR A 543 8.14 11.11 20.75
CA TYR A 543 8.14 10.95 22.19
C TYR A 543 7.97 9.48 22.60
N GLU A 544 6.99 8.78 22.00
CA GLU A 544 6.66 7.38 22.30
C GLU A 544 7.79 6.41 21.91
N ASN A 545 8.60 6.77 20.91
CA ASN A 545 9.63 5.88 20.37
C ASN A 545 11.06 6.34 20.66
N LYS A 546 11.25 7.34 21.54
CA LYS A 546 12.58 7.91 21.88
C LYS A 546 13.62 6.89 22.36
N HIS A 547 13.18 5.79 22.97
CA HIS A 547 14.05 4.76 23.55
C HIS A 547 14.03 3.43 22.80
N LYS A 548 13.26 3.33 21.72
CA LYS A 548 13.13 2.09 20.94
C LYS A 548 14.19 2.06 19.84
N LYS A 549 14.68 0.87 19.52
CA LYS A 549 15.60 0.61 18.40
C LYS A 549 14.89 -0.21 17.33
N SER A 550 15.26 0.02 16.06
CA SER A 550 14.78 -0.70 14.89
C SER A 550 15.95 -0.87 13.91
N SER A 551 15.87 -1.85 13.01
CA SER A 551 16.84 -2.01 11.92
C SER A 551 16.94 -0.74 11.05
N SER A 552 15.80 -0.12 10.75
CA SER A 552 15.73 1.14 10.01
C SER A 552 16.52 2.28 10.67
N LEU A 553 16.60 2.33 12.01
CA LEU A 553 17.42 3.34 12.69
C LEU A 553 18.92 3.16 12.44
N GLU A 554 19.41 1.92 12.36
CA GLU A 554 20.82 1.65 12.07
C GLU A 554 21.18 2.03 10.63
N GLU A 555 20.28 1.81 9.69
CA GLU A 555 20.44 2.23 8.29
C GLU A 555 20.39 3.75 8.14
N ILE A 556 19.44 4.41 8.82
CA ILE A 556 19.38 5.87 8.86
C ILE A 556 20.71 6.44 9.34
N GLU A 557 21.27 5.97 10.47
CA GLU A 557 22.54 6.50 11.00
C GLU A 557 23.72 6.34 10.04
N LYS A 558 23.77 5.25 9.26
CA LYS A 558 24.80 5.06 8.21
C LYS A 558 24.66 6.09 7.08
N ASP A 559 23.43 6.53 6.80
CA ASP A 559 23.10 7.40 5.67
C ASP A 559 23.18 8.89 5.99
N LEU A 560 23.00 9.26 7.25
CA LEU A 560 22.97 10.66 7.68
C LEU A 560 24.22 11.45 7.27
N THR A 561 25.41 10.88 7.39
CA THR A 561 26.69 11.57 7.12
C THR A 561 27.00 11.71 5.63
N ARG A 562 26.38 10.88 4.78
CA ARG A 562 26.51 10.92 3.32
C ARG A 562 25.37 11.69 2.62
N SER A 563 24.45 12.28 3.39
CA SER A 563 23.25 12.95 2.87
C SER A 563 23.57 14.39 2.42
N LEU A 564 23.60 14.63 1.11
CA LEU A 564 23.83 15.94 0.49
C LEU A 564 25.05 16.69 1.08
N PRO A 565 26.28 16.10 0.98
CA PRO A 565 27.47 16.62 1.66
C PRO A 565 27.87 18.03 1.21
N GLU A 566 27.44 18.46 0.03
CA GLU A 566 27.70 19.79 -0.53
C GLU A 566 26.98 20.92 0.21
N TYR A 567 25.89 20.62 0.94
CA TYR A 567 25.11 21.64 1.62
C TYR A 567 25.57 21.85 3.07
N PRO A 568 25.90 23.10 3.50
CA PRO A 568 26.54 23.36 4.80
C PRO A 568 25.79 22.83 6.02
N ALA A 569 24.45 22.78 5.98
CA ALA A 569 23.67 22.35 7.14
C ALA A 569 23.94 20.89 7.53
N TYR A 570 24.24 20.02 6.56
CA TYR A 570 24.51 18.60 6.81
C TYR A 570 25.94 18.33 7.29
N GLN A 571 26.77 19.37 7.40
CA GLN A 571 28.05 19.32 8.11
C GLN A 571 27.91 19.72 9.59
N THR A 572 26.70 20.10 10.03
CA THR A 572 26.42 20.48 11.42
C THR A 572 25.62 19.41 12.17
N PRO A 573 25.82 19.27 13.50
CA PRO A 573 25.02 18.36 14.32
C PRO A 573 23.53 18.67 14.27
N GLU A 574 23.15 19.94 14.11
CA GLU A 574 21.76 20.36 14.07
C GLU A 574 21.05 19.84 12.81
N GLY A 575 21.60 20.08 11.62
CA GLY A 575 21.00 19.63 10.36
C GLY A 575 20.86 18.10 10.29
N ILE A 576 21.91 17.39 10.72
CA ILE A 576 21.88 15.93 10.84
C ILE A 576 20.82 15.47 11.84
N ALA A 577 20.68 16.15 12.98
CA ALA A 577 19.67 15.81 13.98
C ALA A 577 18.24 16.05 13.49
N ARG A 578 17.99 17.09 12.68
CA ARG A 578 16.68 17.32 12.04
C ARG A 578 16.34 16.18 11.08
N LEU A 579 17.28 15.81 10.21
CA LEU A 579 17.14 14.72 9.25
C LEU A 579 16.85 13.39 9.95
N ARG A 580 17.61 13.08 11.01
CA ARG A 580 17.39 11.90 11.85
C ARG A 580 15.97 11.85 12.38
N ARG A 581 15.49 12.91 13.03
CA ARG A 581 14.15 12.93 13.63
C ARG A 581 13.04 12.67 12.62
N VAL A 582 13.10 13.29 11.43
CA VAL A 582 12.07 13.12 10.40
C VAL A 582 12.06 11.69 9.85
N LEU A 583 13.22 11.14 9.48
CA LEU A 583 13.33 9.77 8.98
C LEU A 583 12.93 8.74 10.06
N THR A 584 13.38 8.94 11.30
CA THR A 584 12.96 8.11 12.43
C THR A 584 11.44 8.13 12.59
N ALA A 585 10.83 9.31 12.63
CA ALA A 585 9.38 9.42 12.81
C ALA A 585 8.62 8.72 11.69
N TYR A 586 9.08 8.82 10.44
CA TYR A 586 8.44 8.14 9.32
C TYR A 586 8.55 6.61 9.41
N SER A 587 9.74 6.10 9.73
CA SER A 587 9.96 4.64 9.91
C SER A 587 9.06 4.02 10.99
N TRP A 588 8.68 4.79 12.00
CA TRP A 588 7.74 4.35 13.04
C TRP A 588 6.28 4.52 12.63
N LYS A 589 5.95 5.48 11.77
CA LYS A 589 4.59 5.66 11.23
C LYS A 589 4.22 4.49 10.32
N ASN A 590 5.15 4.04 9.48
CA ASN A 590 4.95 2.90 8.60
C ASN A 590 6.10 1.88 8.78
N PRO A 591 6.00 0.97 9.77
CA PRO A 591 7.03 -0.04 10.04
C PRO A 591 7.18 -1.12 8.95
N GLU A 592 6.19 -1.27 8.06
CA GLU A 592 6.25 -2.21 6.94
C GLU A 592 7.19 -1.69 5.85
N LEU A 593 7.09 -0.40 5.53
CA LEU A 593 8.03 0.26 4.61
C LEU A 593 9.37 0.53 5.31
N GLY A 594 9.33 1.03 6.55
CA GLY A 594 10.52 1.33 7.34
C GLY A 594 11.34 2.49 6.75
N TYR A 595 12.58 2.19 6.36
CA TYR A 595 13.49 3.15 5.73
C TYR A 595 14.09 2.51 4.48
N CYS A 596 14.10 3.27 3.39
CA CYS A 596 14.75 2.88 2.14
C CYS A 596 15.87 3.87 1.82
N GLN A 597 17.01 3.33 1.38
CA GLN A 597 18.11 4.14 0.90
C GLN A 597 17.62 5.00 -0.29
N ALA A 598 17.96 6.30 -0.26
CA ALA A 598 17.47 7.41 -1.12
C ALA A 598 16.49 8.35 -0.41
N MET A 599 15.71 7.87 0.57
CA MET A 599 14.79 8.74 1.32
C MET A 599 15.52 9.88 2.02
N ASN A 600 16.70 9.61 2.56
CA ASN A 600 17.56 10.60 3.19
C ASN A 600 17.86 11.79 2.28
N LEU A 601 18.14 11.55 0.99
CA LEU A 601 18.44 12.64 0.04
C LEU A 601 17.21 13.50 -0.24
N VAL A 602 16.04 12.88 -0.40
CA VAL A 602 14.79 13.59 -0.64
C VAL A 602 14.38 14.43 0.58
N VAL A 603 14.45 13.83 1.78
CA VAL A 603 14.16 14.54 3.04
C VAL A 603 15.18 15.64 3.31
N SER A 604 16.45 15.43 2.93
CA SER A 604 17.46 16.47 3.00
C SER A 604 17.08 17.70 2.19
N VAL A 605 16.46 17.53 1.02
CA VAL A 605 15.95 18.65 0.24
C VAL A 605 14.73 19.28 0.89
N PHE A 606 13.81 18.49 1.45
CA PHE A 606 12.64 19.02 2.15
C PHE A 606 13.05 19.95 3.28
N LEU A 607 13.96 19.49 4.15
CA LEU A 607 14.43 20.26 5.31
C LEU A 607 15.13 21.57 4.95
N ILE A 608 15.55 21.79 3.69
CA ILE A 608 16.04 23.11 3.25
C ILE A 608 14.90 24.13 3.18
N TYR A 609 13.71 23.72 2.72
CA TYR A 609 12.61 24.63 2.37
C TYR A 609 11.41 24.58 3.33
N MET A 610 11.38 23.63 4.26
CA MET A 610 10.24 23.42 5.16
C MET A 610 10.69 22.99 6.57
N SER A 611 9.78 23.09 7.54
CA SER A 611 10.01 22.60 8.91
C SER A 611 10.06 21.07 8.97
N GLU A 612 10.51 20.53 10.11
CA GLU A 612 10.54 19.08 10.33
C GLU A 612 9.16 18.43 10.24
N GLU A 613 8.14 19.09 10.80
CA GLU A 613 6.77 18.58 10.78
C GLU A 613 6.22 18.59 9.34
N GLN A 614 6.47 19.67 8.58
CA GLN A 614 6.10 19.72 7.16
C GLN A 614 6.81 18.62 6.36
N ALA A 615 8.11 18.43 6.58
CA ALA A 615 8.90 17.41 5.88
C ALA A 615 8.41 15.99 6.16
N PHE A 616 7.96 15.71 7.39
CA PHE A 616 7.39 14.42 7.76
C PHE A 616 6.07 14.12 7.01
N PHE A 617 5.13 15.06 6.95
CA PHE A 617 3.87 14.87 6.22
C PHE A 617 4.10 14.83 4.70
N MET A 618 5.04 15.64 4.19
CA MET A 618 5.46 15.58 2.78
C MET A 618 6.06 14.23 2.41
N LEU A 619 6.91 13.65 3.27
CA LEU A 619 7.47 12.32 3.04
C LEU A 619 6.38 11.24 3.04
N THR A 620 5.40 11.34 3.95
CA THR A 620 4.25 10.42 3.94
C THR A 620 3.53 10.46 2.59
N LYS A 621 3.15 11.66 2.14
CA LYS A 621 2.46 11.83 0.85
C LYS A 621 3.30 11.36 -0.34
N LEU A 622 4.62 11.55 -0.28
CA LEU A 622 5.51 11.08 -1.33
C LEU A 622 5.46 9.55 -1.46
N CYS A 623 5.62 8.84 -0.35
CA CYS A 623 5.77 7.39 -0.34
C CYS A 623 4.44 6.63 -0.48
N GLU A 624 3.36 7.16 0.07
CA GLU A 624 2.05 6.48 0.09
C GLU A 624 1.18 6.84 -1.12
N ASP A 625 1.19 8.11 -1.56
CA ASP A 625 0.26 8.58 -2.61
C ASP A 625 0.94 8.87 -3.95
N MET A 626 2.13 9.47 -3.96
CA MET A 626 2.76 9.95 -5.19
C MET A 626 3.60 8.87 -5.87
N LEU A 627 4.29 8.04 -5.08
CA LEU A 627 5.20 6.98 -5.53
C LEU A 627 4.94 5.67 -4.74
N PRO A 628 3.73 5.09 -4.83
CA PRO A 628 3.41 3.86 -4.12
C PRO A 628 4.33 2.73 -4.58
N GLY A 629 4.89 1.99 -3.62
CA GLY A 629 5.77 0.85 -3.92
C GLY A 629 7.20 1.19 -4.33
N TYR A 630 7.60 2.46 -4.33
CA TYR A 630 8.98 2.86 -4.66
C TYR A 630 9.97 2.56 -3.54
N TYR A 631 9.60 2.90 -2.30
CA TYR A 631 10.50 2.85 -1.14
C TYR A 631 10.26 1.61 -0.27
N GLY A 632 9.49 0.63 -0.74
CA GLY A 632 9.30 -0.64 -0.04
C GLY A 632 10.45 -1.63 -0.31
N PRO A 633 10.58 -2.72 0.47
CA PRO A 633 11.66 -3.71 0.29
C PRO A 633 11.72 -4.31 -1.13
N SER A 634 10.56 -4.57 -1.74
CA SER A 634 10.48 -5.10 -3.10
C SER A 634 10.70 -4.05 -4.19
N MET A 635 10.62 -2.75 -3.86
CA MET A 635 10.70 -1.64 -4.80
C MET A 635 9.83 -1.83 -6.06
N TYR A 636 8.70 -2.55 -5.94
CA TYR A 636 7.91 -2.99 -7.10
C TYR A 636 7.44 -1.83 -7.98
N GLY A 637 7.10 -0.70 -7.37
CA GLY A 637 6.66 0.49 -8.09
C GLY A 637 7.80 1.13 -8.89
N ALA A 638 9.00 1.18 -8.32
CA ALA A 638 10.17 1.71 -9.01
C ALA A 638 10.63 0.78 -10.15
N LEU A 639 10.60 -0.54 -9.94
CA LEU A 639 10.92 -1.55 -10.98
C LEU A 639 9.92 -1.51 -12.14
N LEU A 640 8.63 -1.34 -11.84
CA LEU A 640 7.60 -1.21 -12.87
C LEU A 640 7.81 0.06 -13.71
N ASP A 641 7.99 1.20 -13.05
CA ASP A 641 8.17 2.49 -13.74
C ASP A 641 9.49 2.55 -14.52
N GLU A 642 10.54 1.87 -14.05
CA GLU A 642 11.76 1.64 -14.81
C GLU A 642 11.50 0.83 -16.09
N HIS A 643 10.77 -0.27 -16.01
CA HIS A 643 10.47 -1.10 -17.19
C HIS A 643 9.66 -0.31 -18.22
N ILE A 644 8.68 0.46 -17.76
CA ILE A 644 7.90 1.38 -18.61
C ILE A 644 8.83 2.41 -19.26
N PHE A 645 9.79 2.96 -18.52
CA PHE A 645 10.75 3.92 -19.07
C PHE A 645 11.67 3.30 -20.13
N GLU A 646 12.12 2.06 -19.93
CA GLU A 646 12.93 1.32 -20.91
C GLU A 646 12.16 1.07 -22.22
N GLU A 647 10.88 0.69 -22.12
CA GLU A 647 10.01 0.54 -23.29
C GLU A 647 9.78 1.88 -24.01
N MET A 648 9.55 2.96 -23.26
CA MET A 648 9.43 4.31 -23.83
C MET A 648 10.70 4.73 -24.59
N LEU A 649 11.88 4.42 -24.05
CA LEU A 649 13.16 4.70 -24.72
C LEU A 649 13.34 3.87 -25.99
N ARG A 650 12.93 2.60 -25.98
CA ARG A 650 12.97 1.72 -27.14
C ARG A 650 12.17 2.29 -28.31
N ASP A 651 10.97 2.80 -28.02
CA ASP A 651 10.08 3.36 -29.03
C ASP A 651 10.56 4.72 -29.55
N ALA A 652 11.07 5.56 -28.66
CA ALA A 652 11.40 6.94 -28.99
C ALA A 652 12.83 7.16 -29.53
N ILE A 653 13.81 6.36 -29.07
CA ILE A 653 15.22 6.43 -29.51
C ILE A 653 15.78 5.00 -29.71
N PRO A 654 15.34 4.29 -30.75
CA PRO A 654 15.70 2.88 -30.97
C PRO A 654 17.21 2.68 -31.19
N ASP A 655 17.90 3.67 -31.78
CA ASP A 655 19.34 3.61 -32.03
C ASP A 655 20.16 3.55 -30.73
N LEU A 656 19.76 4.35 -29.72
CA LEU A 656 20.40 4.34 -28.40
C LEU A 656 20.13 3.01 -27.68
N HIS A 657 18.87 2.58 -27.65
CA HIS A 657 18.50 1.31 -27.03
C HIS A 657 19.27 0.14 -27.67
N GLN A 658 19.42 0.13 -28.99
CA GLN A 658 20.19 -0.91 -29.70
C GLN A 658 21.68 -0.85 -29.36
N HIS A 659 22.26 0.35 -29.24
CA HIS A 659 23.66 0.49 -28.83
C HIS A 659 23.89 0.01 -27.40
N VAL A 660 23.03 0.41 -26.46
CA VAL A 660 23.09 0.00 -25.04
C VAL A 660 22.89 -1.51 -24.87
N SER A 661 21.94 -2.09 -25.61
CA SER A 661 21.75 -3.55 -25.65
C SER A 661 22.98 -4.28 -26.20
N LYS A 662 23.64 -3.73 -27.24
CA LYS A 662 24.86 -4.31 -27.83
C LYS A 662 26.06 -4.24 -26.89
N THR A 663 26.16 -3.20 -26.07
CA THR A 663 27.25 -3.02 -25.09
C THR A 663 27.02 -3.79 -23.79
N GLY A 664 25.85 -4.42 -23.61
CA GLY A 664 25.50 -5.17 -22.41
C GLY A 664 25.29 -4.30 -21.17
N ILE A 665 25.10 -2.98 -21.36
CA ILE A 665 24.82 -2.05 -20.26
C ILE A 665 23.33 -2.16 -19.94
N GLN A 666 23.01 -2.49 -18.70
CA GLN A 666 21.63 -2.43 -18.23
C GLN A 666 21.27 -0.97 -17.91
N LEU A 667 20.34 -0.40 -18.68
CA LEU A 667 19.79 0.94 -18.43
C LEU A 667 19.25 1.07 -17.00
N SER A 668 18.74 -0.03 -16.47
CA SER A 668 18.18 -0.11 -15.12
C SER A 668 19.10 0.42 -14.02
N ILE A 669 20.36 0.02 -14.05
CA ILE A 669 21.39 0.42 -13.08
C ILE A 669 21.61 1.94 -13.09
N SER A 670 21.42 2.59 -14.24
CA SER A 670 21.64 4.03 -14.39
C SER A 670 20.40 4.85 -14.07
N CYS A 671 19.22 4.36 -14.43
CA CYS A 671 17.96 5.09 -14.28
C CYS A 671 17.37 4.98 -12.87
N MET A 672 17.53 3.85 -12.19
CA MET A 672 16.98 3.62 -10.84
C MET A 672 17.33 4.71 -9.82
N PRO A 673 18.61 5.13 -9.68
CA PRO A 673 18.96 6.23 -8.79
C PRO A 673 18.26 7.55 -9.12
N TRP A 674 17.94 7.81 -10.39
CA TRP A 674 17.23 9.03 -10.80
C TRP A 674 15.80 9.04 -10.28
N PHE A 675 15.08 7.93 -10.45
CA PHE A 675 13.71 7.79 -10.00
C PHE A 675 13.60 7.79 -8.47
N LEU A 676 14.44 7.00 -7.78
CA LEU A 676 14.41 6.89 -6.31
C LEU A 676 14.76 8.21 -5.60
N THR A 677 15.67 9.00 -6.18
CA THR A 677 16.13 10.26 -5.57
C THR A 677 15.47 11.51 -6.16
N LEU A 678 14.46 11.36 -7.04
CA LEU A 678 13.82 12.48 -7.75
C LEU A 678 14.84 13.38 -8.46
N PHE A 679 15.86 12.77 -9.07
CA PHE A 679 17.01 13.41 -9.73
C PHE A 679 17.91 14.28 -8.82
N VAL A 680 17.76 14.21 -7.49
CA VAL A 680 18.61 14.95 -6.54
C VAL A 680 20.04 14.41 -6.52
N SER A 681 20.22 13.09 -6.63
CA SER A 681 21.54 12.44 -6.60
C SER A 681 22.24 12.35 -7.96
N SER A 682 21.59 12.82 -9.03
CA SER A 682 22.12 12.74 -10.39
C SER A 682 23.21 13.80 -10.61
N SER A 683 24.06 13.64 -11.62
CA SER A 683 25.11 14.61 -12.06
C SER A 683 24.58 16.01 -12.43
N MET A 684 23.29 16.25 -12.22
CA MET A 684 22.60 17.49 -12.48
C MET A 684 22.79 18.46 -11.29
N PRO A 685 23.11 19.74 -11.53
CA PRO A 685 23.22 20.72 -10.46
C PRO A 685 21.94 20.82 -9.62
N LEU A 686 22.10 20.93 -8.30
CA LEU A 686 21.01 20.91 -7.31
C LEU A 686 19.88 21.91 -7.61
N LEU A 687 20.21 23.06 -8.21
CA LEU A 687 19.25 24.07 -8.64
C LEU A 687 18.23 23.56 -9.66
N PHE A 688 18.64 22.68 -10.57
CA PHE A 688 17.73 22.07 -11.53
C PHE A 688 16.88 20.98 -10.88
N ALA A 689 17.45 20.20 -9.95
CA ALA A 689 16.70 19.19 -9.21
C ALA A 689 15.52 19.81 -8.45
N PHE A 690 15.68 21.02 -7.91
CA PHE A 690 14.56 21.75 -7.29
C PHE A 690 13.45 22.12 -8.29
N ARG A 691 13.78 22.40 -9.54
CA ARG A 691 12.77 22.67 -10.60
C ARG A 691 12.01 21.40 -10.97
N VAL A 692 12.73 20.29 -11.03
CA VAL A 692 12.14 18.96 -11.23
C VAL A 692 11.14 18.67 -10.13
N MET A 693 11.52 18.90 -8.88
CA MET A 693 10.63 18.76 -7.72
C MET A 693 9.43 19.71 -7.76
N ASP A 694 9.63 21.00 -8.09
CA ASP A 694 8.55 21.99 -8.24
C ASP A 694 7.46 21.47 -9.20
N CYS A 695 7.86 20.91 -10.35
CA CYS A 695 6.94 20.38 -11.34
C CYS A 695 6.37 19.00 -10.92
N PHE A 696 7.19 18.14 -10.33
CA PHE A 696 6.78 16.81 -9.86
C PHE A 696 5.68 16.89 -8.80
N PHE A 697 5.79 17.79 -7.81
CA PHE A 697 4.75 17.90 -6.79
C PHE A 697 3.42 18.42 -7.34
N MET A 698 3.43 19.19 -8.42
CA MET A 698 2.22 19.68 -9.08
C MET A 698 1.60 18.64 -10.04
N ASN A 699 2.42 18.03 -10.90
CA ASN A 699 1.96 17.20 -12.02
C ASN A 699 2.06 15.69 -11.76
N GLY A 700 2.73 15.28 -10.69
CA GLY A 700 2.92 13.88 -10.33
C GLY A 700 4.10 13.20 -11.03
N PRO A 701 4.18 11.85 -10.97
CA PRO A 701 5.33 11.06 -11.42
C PRO A 701 5.63 11.17 -12.92
N ARG A 702 4.65 11.56 -13.74
CA ARG A 702 4.83 11.77 -15.19
C ARG A 702 5.98 12.71 -15.55
N VAL A 703 6.30 13.66 -14.67
CA VAL A 703 7.40 14.62 -14.85
C VAL A 703 8.76 13.90 -14.85
N LEU A 704 8.92 12.85 -14.04
CA LEU A 704 10.17 12.10 -13.96
C LEU A 704 10.49 11.41 -15.29
N PHE A 705 9.48 10.80 -15.92
CA PHE A 705 9.60 10.20 -17.25
C PHE A 705 9.95 11.22 -18.33
N GLN A 706 9.29 12.39 -18.32
CA GLN A 706 9.56 13.46 -19.29
C GLN A 706 11.00 13.97 -19.19
N ILE A 707 11.52 14.10 -17.97
CA ILE A 707 12.88 14.59 -17.73
C ILE A 707 13.92 13.52 -18.05
N GLY A 708 13.71 12.27 -17.59
CA GLY A 708 14.58 11.15 -17.93
C GLY A 708 14.74 11.01 -19.44
N TYR A 709 13.62 11.06 -20.16
CA TYR A 709 13.60 11.05 -21.63
C TYR A 709 14.41 12.21 -22.25
N SER A 710 14.30 13.42 -21.68
CA SER A 710 15.04 14.58 -22.17
C SER A 710 16.56 14.49 -21.93
N GLN A 711 16.99 13.86 -20.83
CA GLN A 711 18.41 13.69 -20.51
C GLN A 711 19.09 12.70 -21.44
N ASP A 712 18.45 11.57 -21.75
CA ASP A 712 19.01 10.58 -22.69
C ASP A 712 19.10 11.11 -24.12
N LYS A 713 18.15 11.96 -24.51
CA LYS A 713 18.21 12.68 -25.79
C LYS A 713 19.37 13.69 -25.87
N GLN A 714 19.75 14.30 -24.75
CA GLN A 714 20.92 15.17 -24.72
C GLN A 714 22.22 14.36 -24.70
N GLY A 715 22.28 13.26 -23.94
CA GLY A 715 23.42 12.35 -23.92
C GLY A 715 23.77 11.77 -25.30
N THR A 716 22.75 11.43 -26.10
CA THR A 716 22.92 10.99 -27.50
C THR A 716 23.45 12.08 -28.43
N ALA A 717 23.05 13.35 -28.21
CA ALA A 717 23.57 14.48 -28.97
C ALA A 717 25.04 14.83 -28.64
N PHE A 718 25.55 14.41 -27.48
CA PHE A 718 26.97 14.53 -27.12
C PHE A 718 27.82 13.32 -27.53
N ALA A 719 27.19 12.18 -27.82
CA ALA A 719 27.84 10.95 -28.27
C ALA A 719 27.86 10.77 -29.81
N SER A 720 27.20 11.69 -30.53
CA SER A 720 27.29 11.85 -32.00
C SER A 720 28.24 13.01 -32.32
#